data_AF-A0A0R1KBL5-F1
#
_entry.id   AF-A0A0R1KBL5-F1
#
_cell.length_a   1.000
_cell.length_b   1.000
_cell.length_c   1.000
_cell.angle_alpha   90.00
_cell.angle_beta   90.00
_cell.angle_gamma   90.00
#
_symmetry.space_group_name_H-M   'P 1'
#
loop_
_entity.id
_entity.type
_entity.pdbx_description
1 polymer ?
#
loop_
_entity_poly.entity_id
_entity_poly.type
_entity_poly.pdbx_seq_one_letter_code
_entity_poly.pdbx_strand_id
1 'polypeptide(L)'
;MNRKTTKFNIGLDIGTGSVGWAVTDDNYNLLHAKKKNLWGVRLFNTAETAADRRLNRSARRRYRRRRNRLNWLDEIFADELFQADPGFLNRMKHSWVSKKDTARTRDEYNLFIDKEFNDKTYFDKYPTIFHLRKHLIEDTQKADIRLVYLAIHNILKYRGNFTYEHQNFDVSKMNEGLENTLSNLNNSLDLFGLKLPDDADFKKISEILLEKDWSPSSKVSSIITLLKPEKDMKQLYKQIFTLLVGNKADLTKLFNIDSAEKITISFSSNTIEADLSDAQEKLTDEQYAIVEMANPIYSTIVLNEILNGETYLSFAQVTKYENHHEDLMKLKDLWRNDSDRKAVKKARLAYDKYLDDGKYNLDDFYKDLKKYLSTKEDPYSQSALEKMENHQYLLKQRTSDNGVIPFQLNENELVKIIDNQSQYYPFLKENKDKILSLINFRIPYYVGPLQSEDKSDFAWMERKANGPIRPWNFDEKVDREKSSNNFIRRMTATDTYLIGEPVLPKYSLIYQRYEVLSELNNVRIKSTGEESDKGSRLNVDVKQRIYNELFKKHTTISTKRLTDWLRKESYYSAPEIHGLADKTKFLSSLSSYRKLAKIFGNDFVDDSKNLKQLEEVIEWQTVFEDRQILKLKLKNSKLYTDDQIKQLAAIRYQGWGRFSNKLLTQLLVETKVNGEHMPSNHSILDLMWQTKSNFMEIIREDKYNFEKQIKDYNVGDAADKKPLDLVNELPGSPALKRGIWQAIVIVQELSKFMKHAPEHIFIEFTREDQDSGITKSRYNQLDKKYKNIGDMVRNLAPKLKNTLYLKAQLKDKKDALSNERLCCTSYKWVKAYTVKPRLISTVYSRQIIKLITSCHSHISRTIHLKIRLWSKQVKTKENSMTYSYQTMSLPTTFNVGNN
;
A
#
# COMPACT_ATOMS: atom_id res chain seq x y z
N MET A 1 36.10 -47.06 1.37
CA MET A 1 34.72 -46.88 0.88
C MET A 1 34.71 -46.91 -0.65
N ASN A 2 33.98 -47.86 -1.25
CA ASN A 2 33.81 -47.94 -2.71
C ASN A 2 32.63 -47.07 -3.13
N ARG A 3 32.92 -45.90 -3.70
CA ARG A 3 31.91 -44.89 -4.00
C ARG A 3 30.79 -45.40 -4.90
N LYS A 4 31.09 -46.29 -5.85
CA LYS A 4 30.10 -46.78 -6.83
C LYS A 4 29.03 -47.71 -6.23
N THR A 5 29.28 -48.28 -5.05
CA THR A 5 28.42 -49.33 -4.46
C THR A 5 27.97 -49.01 -3.04
N THR A 6 28.50 -47.95 -2.42
CA THR A 6 28.14 -47.56 -1.06
C THR A 6 26.83 -46.78 -1.08
N LYS A 7 25.75 -47.41 -0.62
CA LYS A 7 24.48 -46.76 -0.31
C LYS A 7 24.70 -45.59 0.64
N PHE A 8 24.05 -44.46 0.37
CA PHE A 8 24.22 -43.26 1.16
C PHE A 8 22.97 -42.39 1.19
N ASN A 9 22.86 -41.61 2.26
CA ASN A 9 21.79 -40.67 2.55
C ASN A 9 22.39 -39.27 2.70
N ILE A 10 21.61 -38.22 2.39
CA ILE A 10 22.02 -36.82 2.56
C ILE A 10 21.09 -36.13 3.55
N GLY A 11 21.63 -35.48 4.58
CA GLY A 11 20.92 -34.50 5.40
C GLY A 11 21.27 -33.07 4.98
N LEU A 12 20.27 -32.20 4.89
CA LEU A 12 20.41 -30.79 4.53
C LEU A 12 19.71 -29.89 5.55
N ASP A 13 20.42 -28.87 6.02
CA ASP A 13 19.85 -27.76 6.81
C ASP A 13 19.96 -26.47 5.99
N ILE A 14 18.83 -25.99 5.48
CA ILE A 14 18.75 -24.91 4.50
C ILE A 14 18.33 -23.61 5.20
N GLY A 15 19.26 -22.67 5.31
CA GLY A 15 19.04 -21.32 5.81
C GLY A 15 19.19 -20.23 4.76
N THR A 16 19.01 -18.98 5.21
CA THR A 16 19.03 -17.77 4.38
C THR A 16 20.44 -17.31 3.99
N GLY A 17 21.45 -17.70 4.77
CA GLY A 17 22.88 -17.42 4.52
C GLY A 17 23.79 -18.65 4.63
N SER A 18 23.22 -19.83 4.81
CA SER A 18 23.97 -21.09 4.97
C SER A 18 23.18 -22.29 4.50
N VAL A 19 23.87 -23.30 3.97
CA VAL A 19 23.32 -24.65 3.79
C VAL A 19 24.27 -25.66 4.44
N GLY A 20 23.85 -26.24 5.55
CA GLY A 20 24.51 -27.37 6.18
C GLY A 20 24.21 -28.67 5.41
N TRP A 21 25.19 -29.56 5.31
CA TRP A 21 25.01 -30.86 4.69
C TRP A 21 25.83 -31.94 5.40
N ALA A 22 25.30 -33.16 5.41
CA ALA A 22 25.98 -34.34 5.93
C ALA A 22 25.60 -35.58 5.12
N VAL A 23 26.52 -36.51 4.94
CA VAL A 23 26.30 -37.76 4.21
C VAL A 23 26.46 -38.94 5.17
N THR A 24 25.44 -39.78 5.26
CA THR A 24 25.43 -40.95 6.16
C THR A 24 25.20 -42.26 5.41
N ASP A 25 25.53 -43.38 6.04
CA ASP A 25 25.01 -44.70 5.64
C ASP A 25 23.57 -44.90 6.18
N ASP A 26 23.04 -46.10 6.01
CA ASP A 26 21.70 -46.49 6.47
C ASP A 26 21.61 -46.66 8.01
N ASN A 27 22.77 -46.75 8.67
CA ASN A 27 22.89 -46.79 10.13
C ASN A 27 23.13 -45.38 10.73
N TYR A 28 22.98 -44.33 9.92
CA TYR A 28 23.22 -42.93 10.29
C TYR A 28 24.67 -42.62 10.71
N ASN A 29 25.64 -43.46 10.33
CA ASN A 29 27.06 -43.15 10.52
C ASN A 29 27.54 -42.20 9.43
N LEU A 30 28.31 -41.19 9.83
CA LEU A 30 28.87 -40.22 8.91
C LEU A 30 29.91 -40.87 7.98
N LEU A 31 29.72 -40.72 6.67
CA LEU A 31 30.63 -41.29 5.68
C LEU A 31 31.95 -40.51 5.61
N HIS A 32 33.03 -41.23 5.35
CA HIS A 32 34.39 -40.69 5.30
C HIS A 32 35.07 -41.02 3.96
N ALA A 33 35.61 -39.99 3.30
CA ALA A 33 36.30 -40.13 2.03
C ALA A 33 37.49 -39.16 1.93
N LYS A 34 38.61 -39.63 1.35
CA LYS A 34 39.84 -38.83 1.18
C LYS A 34 40.33 -38.15 2.48
N LYS A 35 40.33 -38.88 3.61
CA LYS A 35 40.74 -38.37 4.93
C LYS A 35 39.88 -37.20 5.45
N LYS A 36 38.65 -37.06 4.94
CA LYS A 36 37.68 -36.06 5.40
C LYS A 36 36.31 -36.70 5.61
N ASN A 37 35.62 -36.25 6.64
CA ASN A 37 34.22 -36.54 6.85
C ASN A 37 33.39 -35.86 5.76
N LEU A 38 32.36 -36.54 5.26
CA LEU A 38 31.43 -36.01 4.27
C LEU A 38 30.32 -35.21 4.94
N TRP A 39 30.70 -34.07 5.48
CA TRP A 39 29.81 -33.06 6.03
C TRP A 39 30.43 -31.68 5.84
N GLY A 40 29.60 -30.65 5.94
CA GLY A 40 30.08 -29.29 5.91
C GLY A 40 28.94 -28.30 5.90
N VAL A 41 29.30 -27.02 5.83
CA VAL A 41 28.35 -25.93 5.68
C VAL A 41 28.82 -25.04 4.54
N ARG A 42 27.93 -24.73 3.61
CA ARG A 42 28.14 -23.73 2.57
C ARG A 42 27.61 -22.40 3.06
N LEU A 43 28.49 -21.46 3.38
CA LEU A 43 28.12 -20.09 3.74
C LEU A 43 28.03 -19.20 2.49
N PHE A 44 27.05 -18.31 2.47
CA PHE A 44 26.87 -17.31 1.41
C PHE A 44 26.16 -16.07 1.98
N ASN A 45 26.39 -14.92 1.34
CA ASN A 45 25.68 -13.70 1.72
C ASN A 45 24.18 -13.89 1.46
N THR A 46 23.34 -13.43 2.40
CA THR A 46 21.89 -13.43 2.26
C THR A 46 21.48 -12.69 0.98
N ALA A 47 20.50 -13.24 0.27
CA ALA A 47 20.03 -12.57 -0.95
C ALA A 47 19.18 -11.35 -0.61
N GLU A 48 19.56 -10.20 -1.14
CA GLU A 48 18.78 -8.97 -1.03
C GLU A 48 17.53 -9.01 -1.92
N THR A 49 16.49 -8.29 -1.49
CA THR A 49 15.31 -8.08 -2.35
C THR A 49 15.62 -7.09 -3.47
N ALA A 50 14.87 -7.15 -4.58
CA ALA A 50 15.06 -6.22 -5.69
C ALA A 50 14.54 -4.78 -5.43
N ALA A 51 14.15 -4.45 -4.18
CA ALA A 51 13.51 -3.18 -3.83
C ALA A 51 14.42 -1.98 -4.08
N ASP A 52 15.66 -1.99 -3.61
CA ASP A 52 16.59 -0.86 -3.79
C ASP A 52 16.99 -0.67 -5.24
N ARG A 53 17.21 -1.77 -5.96
CA ARG A 53 17.42 -1.74 -7.42
C ARG A 53 16.22 -1.11 -8.14
N ARG A 54 14.99 -1.41 -7.70
CA ARG A 54 13.75 -0.81 -8.23
C ARG A 54 13.71 0.70 -7.96
N LEU A 55 14.00 1.14 -6.73
CA LEU A 55 14.04 2.56 -6.36
C LEU A 55 15.05 3.34 -7.22
N ASN A 56 16.27 2.82 -7.33
CA ASN A 56 17.32 3.43 -8.14
C ASN A 56 16.95 3.49 -9.63
N ARG A 57 16.33 2.43 -10.18
CA ARG A 57 15.84 2.41 -11.56
C ARG A 57 14.75 3.45 -11.80
N SER A 58 13.79 3.56 -10.89
CA SER A 58 12.72 4.56 -10.97
C SER A 58 13.27 5.98 -10.88
N ALA A 59 14.25 6.24 -9.99
CA ALA A 59 14.93 7.52 -9.89
C ALA A 59 15.65 7.91 -11.19
N ARG A 60 16.43 6.99 -11.79
CA ARG A 60 17.10 7.23 -13.09
C ARG A 60 16.10 7.56 -14.20
N ARG A 61 15.00 6.81 -14.30
CA ARG A 61 13.93 7.09 -15.28
C ARG A 61 13.30 8.47 -15.07
N ARG A 62 13.02 8.84 -13.82
CA ARG A 62 12.48 10.16 -13.46
C ARG A 62 13.43 11.29 -13.87
N TYR A 63 14.73 11.18 -13.55
CA TYR A 63 15.72 12.17 -13.96
C TYR A 63 15.87 12.28 -15.47
N ARG A 64 15.89 11.15 -16.19
CA ARG A 64 15.93 11.14 -17.65
C ARG A 64 14.69 11.81 -18.26
N ARG A 65 13.49 11.49 -17.78
CA ARG A 65 12.24 12.11 -18.24
C ARG A 65 12.20 13.61 -17.96
N ARG A 66 12.67 14.04 -16.80
CA ARG A 66 12.83 15.47 -16.49
C ARG A 66 13.79 16.14 -17.48
N ARG A 67 14.95 15.52 -17.77
CA ARG A 67 15.90 16.04 -18.77
C ARG A 67 15.28 16.13 -20.16
N ASN A 68 14.60 15.07 -20.63
CA ASN A 68 13.94 15.07 -21.93
C ASN A 68 12.91 16.20 -22.06
N ARG A 69 12.12 16.43 -21.00
CA ARG A 69 11.15 17.53 -20.96
C ARG A 69 11.82 18.89 -21.17
N LEU A 70 12.96 19.11 -20.52
CA LEU A 70 13.73 20.35 -20.69
C LEU A 70 14.34 20.41 -22.09
N ASN A 71 14.97 19.34 -22.58
CA ASN A 71 15.48 19.31 -23.96
C ASN A 71 14.39 19.60 -25.02
N TRP A 72 13.15 19.15 -24.81
CA TRP A 72 12.05 19.48 -25.71
C TRP A 72 11.62 20.94 -25.61
N LEU A 73 11.77 21.56 -24.43
CA LEU A 73 11.63 23.01 -24.30
C LEU A 73 12.77 23.72 -25.03
N ASP A 74 14.02 23.28 -24.85
CA ASP A 74 15.19 23.82 -25.56
C ASP A 74 14.95 23.78 -27.08
N GLU A 75 14.45 22.65 -27.62
CA GLU A 75 14.10 22.50 -29.04
C GLU A 75 13.02 23.49 -29.50
N ILE A 76 12.01 23.78 -28.68
CA ILE A 76 10.92 24.72 -29.02
C ILE A 76 11.43 26.18 -29.02
N PHE A 77 12.36 26.52 -28.14
CA PHE A 77 12.88 27.88 -27.97
C PHE A 77 14.18 28.15 -28.75
N ALA A 78 14.77 27.13 -29.38
CA ALA A 78 16.13 27.18 -29.92
C ALA A 78 16.37 28.35 -30.88
N ASP A 79 15.49 28.53 -31.88
CA ASP A 79 15.68 29.53 -32.93
C ASP A 79 15.60 30.96 -32.37
N GLU A 80 14.62 31.22 -31.50
CA GLU A 80 14.39 32.53 -30.89
C GLU A 80 15.48 32.89 -29.87
N LEU A 81 15.93 31.90 -29.07
CA LEU A 81 17.07 32.10 -28.17
C LEU A 81 18.37 32.31 -28.94
N PHE A 82 18.56 31.63 -30.08
CA PHE A 82 19.76 31.79 -30.89
C PHE A 82 19.82 33.19 -31.53
N GLN A 83 18.69 33.73 -31.98
CA GLN A 83 18.61 35.10 -32.50
C GLN A 83 18.96 36.15 -31.43
N ALA A 84 18.52 35.95 -30.19
CA ALA A 84 18.83 36.86 -29.09
C ALA A 84 20.26 36.67 -28.55
N ASP A 85 20.71 35.43 -28.39
CA ASP A 85 21.99 35.06 -27.77
C ASP A 85 22.41 33.63 -28.14
N PRO A 86 23.26 33.46 -29.16
CA PRO A 86 23.71 32.15 -29.65
C PRO A 86 24.34 31.25 -28.58
N GLY A 87 24.92 31.84 -27.52
CA GLY A 87 25.63 31.11 -26.47
C GLY A 87 24.76 30.70 -25.28
N PHE A 88 23.53 31.23 -25.17
CA PHE A 88 22.73 31.15 -23.95
C PHE A 88 22.47 29.72 -23.45
N LEU A 89 21.96 28.84 -24.31
CA LEU A 89 21.68 27.44 -23.95
C LEU A 89 22.97 26.67 -23.59
N ASN A 90 24.08 26.97 -24.27
CA ASN A 90 25.39 26.37 -23.98
C ASN A 90 25.88 26.79 -22.59
N ARG A 91 25.79 28.08 -22.23
CA ARG A 91 26.17 28.56 -20.90
C ARG A 91 25.35 27.90 -19.79
N MET A 92 24.03 27.77 -19.99
CA MET A 92 23.17 27.04 -19.04
C MET A 92 23.61 25.58 -18.85
N LYS A 93 23.89 24.87 -19.95
CA LYS A 93 24.32 23.46 -19.93
C LYS A 93 25.69 23.26 -19.25
N HIS A 94 26.60 24.22 -19.42
CA HIS A 94 27.97 24.16 -18.91
C HIS A 94 28.19 24.97 -17.61
N SER A 95 27.11 25.43 -16.97
CA SER A 95 27.16 26.22 -15.73
C SER A 95 27.88 25.55 -14.55
N TRP A 96 28.02 24.22 -14.57
CA TRP A 96 28.71 23.42 -13.55
C TRP A 96 30.24 23.43 -13.67
N VAL A 97 30.80 23.90 -14.79
CA VAL A 97 32.26 23.91 -15.04
C VAL A 97 32.94 24.93 -14.12
N SER A 98 33.98 24.56 -13.38
CA SER A 98 34.63 25.49 -12.44
C SER A 98 35.26 26.69 -13.16
N LYS A 99 35.22 27.89 -12.56
CA LYS A 99 36.01 29.04 -13.04
C LYS A 99 37.52 28.78 -13.02
N LYS A 100 37.96 27.76 -12.26
CA LYS A 100 39.35 27.32 -12.16
C LYS A 100 39.71 26.21 -13.16
N ASP A 101 38.76 25.77 -13.99
CA ASP A 101 39.02 24.73 -15.00
C ASP A 101 39.75 25.36 -16.19
N THR A 102 41.07 25.17 -16.26
CA THR A 102 41.92 25.72 -17.33
C THR A 102 41.76 24.98 -18.65
N ALA A 103 41.17 23.79 -18.66
CA ALA A 103 40.97 22.98 -19.86
C ALA A 103 39.70 23.40 -20.65
N ARG A 104 38.83 24.23 -20.07
CA ARG A 104 37.56 24.64 -20.67
C ARG A 104 37.36 26.14 -20.49
N THR A 105 37.43 26.88 -21.58
CA THR A 105 37.09 28.31 -21.59
C THR A 105 35.63 28.50 -21.24
N ARG A 106 35.37 29.33 -20.23
CA ARG A 106 34.03 29.69 -19.74
C ARG A 106 33.86 31.20 -19.79
N ASP A 107 32.68 31.66 -20.13
CA ASP A 107 32.29 33.07 -20.02
C ASP A 107 32.35 33.56 -18.56
N GLU A 108 32.47 34.88 -18.38
CA GLU A 108 32.54 35.51 -17.05
C GLU A 108 31.30 35.21 -16.19
N TYR A 109 30.14 35.13 -16.85
CA TYR A 109 28.82 34.95 -16.31
C TYR A 109 28.16 33.64 -16.80
N ASN A 110 27.11 33.20 -16.09
CA ASN A 110 26.46 31.91 -16.30
C ASN A 110 25.23 32.01 -17.20
N LEU A 111 24.52 33.13 -17.16
CA LEU A 111 23.26 33.32 -17.87
C LEU A 111 23.38 34.45 -18.87
N PHE A 112 23.78 35.63 -18.43
CA PHE A 112 23.78 36.86 -19.23
C PHE A 112 25.18 37.48 -19.29
N ILE A 113 25.64 37.77 -20.50
CA ILE A 113 26.98 38.31 -20.77
C ILE A 113 26.92 39.71 -21.40
N ASP A 114 25.74 40.32 -21.48
CA ASP A 114 25.59 41.62 -22.09
C ASP A 114 26.18 42.70 -21.19
N LYS A 115 26.66 43.78 -21.81
CA LYS A 115 27.31 44.87 -21.09
C LYS A 115 26.37 45.54 -20.09
N GLU A 116 25.12 45.76 -20.48
CA GLU A 116 24.10 46.44 -19.66
C GLU A 116 23.22 45.47 -18.85
N PHE A 117 23.19 44.19 -19.24
CA PHE A 117 22.39 43.16 -18.58
C PHE A 117 23.20 41.87 -18.41
N ASN A 118 23.76 41.68 -17.21
CA ASN A 118 24.56 40.52 -16.83
C ASN A 118 23.98 39.81 -15.59
N ASP A 119 24.60 38.72 -15.14
CA ASP A 119 24.09 37.96 -13.98
C ASP A 119 23.93 38.83 -12.71
N LYS A 120 24.81 39.81 -12.46
CA LYS A 120 24.71 40.65 -11.25
C LYS A 120 23.43 41.49 -11.32
N THR A 121 23.25 42.24 -12.40
CA THR A 121 22.04 43.06 -12.62
C THR A 121 20.78 42.21 -12.66
N TYR A 122 20.87 40.98 -13.17
CA TYR A 122 19.77 40.01 -13.14
C TYR A 122 19.38 39.63 -11.70
N PHE A 123 20.34 39.28 -10.84
CA PHE A 123 20.05 38.91 -9.45
C PHE A 123 19.66 40.11 -8.58
N ASP A 124 20.16 41.31 -8.90
CA ASP A 124 19.74 42.56 -8.26
C ASP A 124 18.26 42.86 -8.57
N LYS A 125 17.84 42.66 -9.82
CA LYS A 125 16.44 42.86 -10.25
C LYS A 125 15.52 41.72 -9.82
N TYR A 126 16.01 40.48 -9.85
CA TYR A 126 15.25 39.27 -9.54
C TYR A 126 16.02 38.39 -8.55
N PRO A 127 15.89 38.65 -7.23
CA PRO A 127 16.64 37.90 -6.20
C PRO A 127 16.35 36.41 -6.21
N THR A 128 15.15 36.02 -6.67
CA THR A 128 14.74 34.61 -6.79
C THR A 128 13.98 34.40 -8.10
N ILE A 129 13.93 33.15 -8.57
CA ILE A 129 13.19 32.79 -9.79
C ILE A 129 11.68 33.12 -9.71
N PHE A 130 11.14 33.20 -8.49
CA PHE A 130 9.74 33.56 -8.27
C PHE A 130 9.49 35.07 -8.46
N HIS A 131 10.48 35.93 -8.21
CA HIS A 131 10.39 37.35 -8.59
C HIS A 131 10.30 37.51 -10.11
N LEU A 132 11.09 36.72 -10.85
CA LEU A 132 11.02 36.72 -12.31
C LEU A 132 9.65 36.24 -12.82
N ARG A 133 9.14 35.13 -12.29
CA ARG A 133 7.81 34.61 -12.63
C ARG A 133 6.70 35.62 -12.30
N LYS A 134 6.74 36.23 -11.11
CA LYS A 134 5.82 37.30 -10.69
C LYS A 134 5.85 38.47 -11.67
N HIS A 135 7.04 38.96 -12.01
CA HIS A 135 7.20 40.06 -12.97
C HIS A 135 6.60 39.74 -14.35
N LEU A 136 6.82 38.53 -14.89
CA LEU A 136 6.26 38.13 -16.20
C LEU A 136 4.73 37.92 -16.18
N ILE A 137 4.14 37.77 -14.99
CA ILE A 137 2.69 37.67 -14.80
C ILE A 137 2.05 39.05 -14.69
N GLU A 138 2.65 39.95 -13.93
CA GLU A 138 2.15 41.32 -13.69
C GLU A 138 2.43 42.25 -14.88
N ASP A 139 3.64 42.18 -15.42
CA ASP A 139 4.07 43.03 -16.52
C ASP A 139 3.68 42.41 -17.87
N THR A 140 2.91 43.16 -18.63
CA THR A 140 2.46 42.78 -19.98
C THR A 140 3.35 43.35 -21.06
N GLN A 141 4.43 44.06 -20.73
CA GLN A 141 5.42 44.53 -21.69
C GLN A 141 6.26 43.37 -22.26
N LYS A 142 6.94 43.64 -23.38
CA LYS A 142 7.83 42.69 -24.03
C LYS A 142 9.04 42.42 -23.12
N ALA A 143 9.13 41.21 -22.59
CA ALA A 143 10.30 40.77 -21.84
C ALA A 143 11.37 40.16 -22.76
N ASP A 144 12.62 40.12 -22.31
CA ASP A 144 13.69 39.38 -22.98
C ASP A 144 13.32 37.88 -23.07
N ILE A 145 13.45 37.30 -24.25
CA ILE A 145 13.10 35.90 -24.50
C ILE A 145 13.85 34.91 -23.60
N ARG A 146 15.10 35.23 -23.21
CA ARG A 146 15.91 34.44 -22.27
C ARG A 146 15.27 34.39 -20.88
N LEU A 147 14.66 35.49 -20.44
CA LEU A 147 13.93 35.58 -19.17
C LEU A 147 12.64 34.75 -19.21
N VAL A 148 11.88 34.85 -20.29
CA VAL A 148 10.67 34.04 -20.53
C VAL A 148 11.02 32.55 -20.49
N TYR A 149 12.09 32.16 -21.18
CA TYR A 149 12.59 30.80 -21.17
C TYR A 149 12.99 30.32 -19.75
N LEU A 150 13.71 31.14 -18.96
CA LEU A 150 14.11 30.75 -17.60
C LEU A 150 12.91 30.49 -16.67
N ALA A 151 11.85 31.29 -16.80
CA ALA A 151 10.62 31.11 -16.03
C ALA A 151 9.89 29.80 -16.41
N ILE A 152 9.70 29.55 -17.71
CA ILE A 152 9.05 28.33 -18.21
C ILE A 152 9.91 27.09 -17.90
N HIS A 153 11.22 27.17 -18.08
CA HIS A 153 12.17 26.11 -17.74
C HIS A 153 12.10 25.78 -16.23
N ASN A 154 11.96 26.79 -15.36
CA ASN A 154 11.76 26.56 -13.92
C ASN A 154 10.48 25.78 -13.63
N ILE A 155 9.35 26.23 -14.18
CA ILE A 155 8.04 25.60 -14.04
C ILE A 155 8.11 24.13 -14.49
N LEU A 156 8.64 23.85 -15.69
CA LEU A 156 8.71 22.50 -16.23
C LEU A 156 9.67 21.57 -15.47
N LYS A 157 10.75 22.11 -14.91
CA LYS A 157 11.72 21.35 -14.09
C LYS A 157 11.12 20.91 -12.75
N TYR A 158 10.32 21.79 -12.13
CA TYR A 158 9.71 21.63 -10.81
C TYR A 158 8.19 21.63 -10.89
N ARG A 159 7.64 20.90 -11.85
CA ARG A 159 6.24 21.01 -12.27
C ARG A 159 5.17 20.71 -11.23
N GLY A 160 5.49 20.14 -10.06
CA GLY A 160 4.51 19.71 -9.05
C GLY A 160 4.09 18.23 -9.15
N ASN A 161 3.21 17.80 -8.24
CA ASN A 161 2.65 16.44 -8.20
C ASN A 161 1.34 16.33 -9.00
N PHE A 162 0.94 15.09 -9.31
CA PHE A 162 -0.24 14.73 -10.12
C PHE A 162 -1.38 14.18 -9.25
N THR A 163 -1.35 14.45 -7.95
CA THR A 163 -2.31 13.87 -7.00
C THR A 163 -3.74 14.33 -7.28
N TYR A 164 -3.91 15.48 -7.94
CA TYR A 164 -5.19 16.14 -8.17
C TYR A 164 -5.56 16.21 -9.67
N GLU A 165 -5.11 15.26 -10.50
CA GLU A 165 -5.13 15.29 -11.98
C GLU A 165 -6.49 15.58 -12.66
N HIS A 166 -7.61 15.46 -11.93
CA HIS A 166 -8.97 15.75 -12.42
C HIS A 166 -9.58 17.06 -11.90
N GLN A 167 -8.81 17.87 -11.18
CA GLN A 167 -9.29 19.13 -10.59
C GLN A 167 -8.76 20.34 -11.37
N ASN A 168 -9.69 21.19 -11.81
CA ASN A 168 -9.39 22.55 -12.26
C ASN A 168 -9.46 23.48 -11.06
N PHE A 169 -8.32 24.05 -10.66
CA PHE A 169 -8.30 25.05 -9.59
C PHE A 169 -8.52 26.44 -10.18
N ASP A 170 -9.74 26.95 -10.06
CA ASP A 170 -9.98 28.38 -10.23
C ASP A 170 -9.55 29.10 -8.94
N VAL A 171 -8.27 29.49 -8.89
CA VAL A 171 -7.68 30.17 -7.73
C VAL A 171 -8.37 31.50 -7.44
N SER A 172 -8.95 32.15 -8.46
CA SER A 172 -9.63 33.45 -8.32
C SER A 172 -10.94 33.37 -7.52
N LYS A 173 -11.57 32.20 -7.48
CA LYS A 173 -12.81 31.93 -6.71
C LYS A 173 -12.60 30.91 -5.60
N MET A 174 -11.35 30.59 -5.26
CA MET A 174 -11.02 29.46 -4.39
C MET A 174 -11.61 29.57 -2.98
N ASN A 175 -11.79 30.80 -2.47
CA ASN A 175 -12.42 31.07 -1.18
C ASN A 175 -13.93 31.38 -1.32
N GLU A 176 -14.39 31.79 -2.50
CA GLU A 176 -15.80 32.11 -2.76
C GLU A 176 -16.59 30.83 -3.05
N GLY A 177 -17.54 30.49 -2.18
CA GLY A 177 -18.37 29.29 -2.35
C GLY A 177 -17.82 28.02 -1.67
N LEU A 178 -16.79 28.13 -0.82
CA LEU A 178 -16.44 27.04 0.11
C LEU A 178 -17.64 26.71 1.02
N GLU A 179 -18.40 27.72 1.43
CA GLU A 179 -19.68 27.58 2.14
C GLU A 179 -20.70 26.76 1.34
N ASN A 180 -20.82 27.00 0.02
CA ASN A 180 -21.73 26.27 -0.85
C ASN A 180 -21.26 24.83 -1.05
N THR A 181 -19.94 24.62 -1.15
CA THR A 181 -19.35 23.28 -1.27
C THR A 181 -19.53 22.47 0.03
N LEU A 182 -19.37 23.11 1.18
CA LEU A 182 -19.67 22.52 2.49
C LEU A 182 -21.16 22.24 2.66
N SER A 183 -22.03 23.14 2.19
CA SER A 183 -23.48 22.93 2.18
C SER A 183 -23.88 21.75 1.30
N ASN A 184 -23.32 21.64 0.09
CA ASN A 184 -23.54 20.50 -0.81
C ASN A 184 -23.05 19.17 -0.21
N LEU A 185 -21.88 19.20 0.44
CA LEU A 185 -21.38 18.06 1.20
C LEU A 185 -22.36 17.70 2.34
N ASN A 186 -22.87 18.70 3.07
CA ASN A 186 -23.82 18.50 4.16
C ASN A 186 -25.16 17.89 3.69
N ASN A 187 -25.69 18.37 2.56
CA ASN A 187 -26.89 17.81 1.94
C ASN A 187 -26.68 16.34 1.52
N SER A 188 -25.48 16.01 1.04
CA SER A 188 -25.13 14.63 0.69
C SER A 188 -24.92 13.75 1.93
N LEU A 189 -24.42 14.32 3.03
CA LEU A 189 -24.29 13.66 4.33
C LEU A 189 -25.66 13.37 4.98
N ASP A 190 -26.69 14.18 4.68
CA ASP A 190 -28.05 13.98 5.18
C ASP A 190 -28.65 12.63 4.75
N LEU A 191 -28.33 12.18 3.53
CA LEU A 191 -28.72 10.85 3.02
C LEU A 191 -28.24 9.69 3.90
N PHE A 192 -27.23 9.92 4.74
CA PHE A 192 -26.65 8.95 5.67
C PHE A 192 -26.97 9.26 7.14
N GLY A 193 -27.86 10.22 7.41
CA GLY A 193 -28.16 10.68 8.77
C GLY A 193 -26.98 11.41 9.43
N LEU A 194 -26.05 11.95 8.63
CA LEU A 194 -24.84 12.65 9.08
C LEU A 194 -24.95 14.17 8.93
N LYS A 195 -26.17 14.69 8.75
CA LYS A 195 -26.43 16.12 8.59
C LYS A 195 -25.93 16.90 9.79
N LEU A 196 -25.18 17.97 9.55
CA LEU A 196 -24.78 18.94 10.56
C LEU A 196 -26.04 19.60 11.19
N PRO A 197 -25.95 20.11 12.43
CA PRO A 197 -27.04 20.84 13.07
C PRO A 197 -27.62 21.95 12.19
N ASP A 198 -28.93 22.17 12.25
CA ASP A 198 -29.59 23.16 11.38
C ASP A 198 -29.14 24.61 11.66
N ASP A 199 -28.55 24.89 12.83
CA ASP A 199 -27.91 26.16 13.20
C ASP A 199 -26.42 26.24 12.82
N ALA A 200 -25.90 25.28 12.05
CA ALA A 200 -24.51 25.27 11.63
C ALA A 200 -24.19 26.45 10.69
N ASP A 201 -23.34 27.35 11.19
CA ASP A 201 -22.83 28.47 10.41
C ASP A 201 -21.69 28.02 9.48
N PHE A 202 -22.05 27.67 8.23
CA PHE A 202 -21.10 27.25 7.20
C PHE A 202 -20.03 28.29 6.88
N LYS A 203 -20.36 29.58 7.03
CA LYS A 203 -19.42 30.67 6.81
C LYS A 203 -18.33 30.65 7.88
N LYS A 204 -18.73 30.55 9.15
CA LYS A 204 -17.77 30.46 10.27
C LYS A 204 -16.96 29.16 10.27
N ILE A 205 -17.54 28.05 9.81
CA ILE A 205 -16.79 26.79 9.60
C ILE A 205 -15.75 26.96 8.50
N SER A 206 -16.11 27.64 7.41
CA SER A 206 -15.18 27.92 6.30
C SER A 206 -14.00 28.78 6.76
N GLU A 207 -14.23 29.81 7.58
CA GLU A 207 -13.20 30.64 8.19
C GLU A 207 -12.23 29.82 9.04
N ILE A 208 -12.75 28.93 9.91
CA ILE A 208 -11.90 28.06 10.75
C ILE A 208 -11.06 27.08 9.92
N LEU A 209 -11.61 26.54 8.83
CA LEU A 209 -10.87 25.62 7.95
C LEU A 209 -9.72 26.33 7.22
N LEU A 210 -9.91 27.60 6.87
CA LEU A 210 -8.95 28.44 6.17
C LEU A 210 -7.95 29.13 7.12
N GLU A 211 -8.14 29.03 8.44
CA GLU A 211 -7.27 29.63 9.44
C GLU A 211 -5.83 29.09 9.33
N LYS A 212 -4.84 29.98 9.34
CA LYS A 212 -3.45 29.64 8.95
C LYS A 212 -2.60 29.19 10.12
N ASP A 213 -2.88 29.70 11.31
CA ASP A 213 -2.06 29.45 12.51
C ASP A 213 -2.48 28.20 13.29
N TRP A 214 -3.49 27.48 12.80
CA TRP A 214 -4.07 26.35 13.51
C TRP A 214 -3.62 25.04 12.89
N SER A 215 -3.10 24.13 13.73
CA SER A 215 -2.84 22.77 13.27
C SER A 215 -4.12 22.12 12.73
N PRO A 216 -4.03 21.18 11.77
CA PRO A 216 -5.18 20.43 11.28
C PRO A 216 -6.05 19.83 12.41
N SER A 217 -5.43 19.38 13.51
CA SER A 217 -6.15 18.85 14.67
C SER A 217 -6.83 19.95 15.51
N SER A 218 -6.24 21.15 15.57
CA SER A 218 -6.80 22.31 16.24
C SER A 218 -8.04 22.81 15.49
N LYS A 219 -7.98 22.93 14.15
CA LYS A 219 -9.12 23.28 13.29
C LYS A 219 -10.34 22.40 13.59
N VAL A 220 -10.15 21.08 13.57
CA VAL A 220 -11.20 20.10 13.90
C VAL A 220 -11.76 20.31 15.31
N SER A 221 -10.90 20.53 16.30
CA SER A 221 -11.34 20.67 17.71
C SER A 221 -12.19 21.93 17.91
N SER A 222 -11.84 23.03 17.25
CA SER A 222 -12.58 24.28 17.28
C SER A 222 -13.93 24.18 16.57
N ILE A 223 -13.99 23.54 15.39
CA ILE A 223 -15.26 23.31 14.68
C ILE A 223 -16.21 22.45 15.52
N ILE A 224 -15.70 21.39 16.16
CA ILE A 224 -16.53 20.55 17.05
C ILE A 224 -17.02 21.33 18.28
N THR A 225 -16.25 22.31 18.75
CA THR A 225 -16.66 23.19 19.86
C THR A 225 -17.73 24.18 19.41
N LEU A 226 -17.64 24.67 18.17
CA LEU A 226 -18.64 25.55 17.56
C LEU A 226 -19.98 24.84 17.37
N LEU A 227 -19.95 23.63 16.78
CA LEU A 227 -21.15 22.85 16.44
C LEU A 227 -21.90 22.27 17.65
N LYS A 228 -21.27 22.23 18.84
CA LYS A 228 -21.80 21.63 20.08
C LYS A 228 -22.64 20.36 19.87
N PRO A 229 -22.11 19.33 19.18
CA PRO A 229 -22.90 18.18 18.77
C PRO A 229 -23.29 17.29 19.95
N GLU A 230 -24.40 16.56 19.80
CA GLU A 230 -24.79 15.49 20.71
C GLU A 230 -23.67 14.44 20.87
N LYS A 231 -23.65 13.73 22.01
CA LYS A 231 -22.57 12.78 22.35
C LYS A 231 -22.33 11.73 21.27
N ASP A 232 -23.40 11.27 20.61
CA ASP A 232 -23.35 10.19 19.63
C ASP A 232 -22.82 10.68 18.27
N MET A 233 -23.20 11.90 17.86
CA MET A 233 -22.76 12.52 16.59
C MET A 233 -21.37 13.15 16.65
N LYS A 234 -20.89 13.52 17.85
CA LYS A 234 -19.58 14.14 18.05
C LYS A 234 -18.43 13.35 17.44
N GLN A 235 -18.46 12.02 17.54
CA GLN A 235 -17.40 11.17 17.01
C GLN A 235 -17.44 11.09 15.48
N LEU A 236 -18.62 11.15 14.88
CA LEU A 236 -18.84 11.12 13.43
C LEU A 236 -18.39 12.44 12.79
N TYR A 237 -18.85 13.58 13.31
CA TYR A 237 -18.40 14.90 12.83
C TYR A 237 -16.89 15.06 12.95
N LYS A 238 -16.28 14.53 14.02
CA LYS A 238 -14.83 14.53 14.15
C LYS A 238 -14.16 13.78 13.00
N GLN A 239 -14.70 12.65 12.53
CA GLN A 239 -14.14 11.94 11.37
C GLN A 239 -14.30 12.73 10.07
N ILE A 240 -15.45 13.38 9.85
CA ILE A 240 -15.71 14.24 8.68
C ILE A 240 -14.67 15.34 8.60
N PHE A 241 -14.55 16.17 9.65
CA PHE A 241 -13.60 17.28 9.62
C PHE A 241 -12.14 16.80 9.66
N THR A 242 -11.85 15.63 10.26
CA THR A 242 -10.51 15.00 10.18
C THR A 242 -10.15 14.65 8.73
N LEU A 243 -11.12 14.16 7.96
CA LEU A 243 -10.96 13.89 6.52
C LEU A 243 -10.71 15.19 5.75
N LEU A 244 -11.52 16.23 6.00
CA LEU A 244 -11.42 17.52 5.31
C LEU A 244 -10.07 18.23 5.53
N VAL A 245 -9.46 18.10 6.71
CA VAL A 245 -8.12 18.66 6.97
C VAL A 245 -6.98 17.74 6.52
N GLY A 246 -7.29 16.64 5.84
CA GLY A 246 -6.31 15.71 5.27
C GLY A 246 -5.64 14.78 6.28
N ASN A 247 -6.15 14.68 7.50
CA ASN A 247 -5.68 13.70 8.49
C ASN A 247 -6.31 12.33 8.25
N LYS A 248 -5.75 11.30 8.89
CA LYS A 248 -6.24 9.92 8.76
C LYS A 248 -7.61 9.73 9.42
N ALA A 249 -8.66 9.73 8.61
CA ALA A 249 -10.05 9.48 9.00
C ALA A 249 -10.42 7.98 8.87
N ASP A 250 -11.34 7.51 9.71
CA ASP A 250 -11.85 6.13 9.77
C ASP A 250 -13.26 6.08 9.16
N LEU A 251 -13.34 5.70 7.86
CA LEU A 251 -14.58 5.68 7.09
C LEU A 251 -15.49 4.52 7.47
N THR A 252 -14.91 3.42 7.99
CA THR A 252 -15.69 2.31 8.55
C THR A 252 -16.60 2.80 9.68
N LYS A 253 -16.09 3.72 10.52
CA LYS A 253 -16.89 4.36 11.56
C LYS A 253 -17.85 5.40 11.04
N LEU A 254 -17.45 6.16 10.02
CA LEU A 254 -18.26 7.24 9.46
C LEU A 254 -19.57 6.71 8.86
N PHE A 255 -19.48 5.62 8.10
CA PHE A 255 -20.63 5.01 7.41
C PHE A 255 -21.17 3.76 8.10
N ASN A 256 -20.72 3.46 9.32
CA ASN A 256 -21.09 2.28 10.09
C ASN A 256 -21.00 0.96 9.29
N ILE A 257 -19.88 0.74 8.61
CA ILE A 257 -19.66 -0.42 7.74
C ILE A 257 -19.26 -1.62 8.60
N ASP A 258 -20.01 -2.71 8.50
CA ASP A 258 -19.67 -4.00 9.11
C ASP A 258 -18.50 -4.68 8.36
N SER A 259 -17.28 -4.21 8.63
CA SER A 259 -16.03 -4.75 8.10
C SER A 259 -15.04 -5.09 9.21
N ALA A 260 -14.38 -6.24 9.10
CA ALA A 260 -13.28 -6.63 9.99
C ALA A 260 -12.01 -5.79 9.78
N GLU A 261 -11.86 -5.19 8.59
CA GLU A 261 -10.77 -4.28 8.24
C GLU A 261 -11.22 -2.83 8.25
N LYS A 262 -10.38 -1.95 8.84
CA LYS A 262 -10.66 -0.51 8.90
C LYS A 262 -10.31 0.15 7.57
N ILE A 263 -11.30 0.80 6.98
CA ILE A 263 -11.18 1.66 5.81
C ILE A 263 -10.77 3.03 6.33
N THR A 264 -9.55 3.45 6.00
CA THR A 264 -9.03 4.74 6.45
C THR A 264 -8.44 5.53 5.29
N ILE A 265 -8.80 6.80 5.17
CA ILE A 265 -8.26 7.70 4.14
C ILE A 265 -7.54 8.86 4.81
N SER A 266 -6.48 9.34 4.18
CA SER A 266 -5.76 10.56 4.53
C SER A 266 -5.40 11.26 3.23
N PHE A 267 -6.08 12.35 2.86
CA PHE A 267 -5.81 13.02 1.58
C PHE A 267 -4.36 13.54 1.46
N SER A 268 -3.69 13.81 2.58
CA SER A 268 -2.27 14.16 2.64
C SER A 268 -1.30 12.99 2.36
N SER A 269 -1.80 11.77 2.20
CA SER A 269 -0.97 10.56 2.06
C SER A 269 -0.24 10.50 0.72
N ASN A 270 1.03 10.11 0.74
CA ASN A 270 1.79 9.81 -0.47
C ASN A 270 1.25 8.59 -1.25
N THR A 271 0.35 7.80 -0.64
CA THR A 271 -0.34 6.66 -1.24
C THR A 271 -1.81 6.94 -1.56
N ILE A 272 -2.24 8.20 -1.55
CA ILE A 272 -3.65 8.56 -1.70
C ILE A 272 -4.30 8.02 -2.98
N GLU A 273 -3.57 7.90 -4.11
CA GLU A 273 -4.10 7.25 -5.32
C GLU A 273 -4.53 5.80 -5.04
N ALA A 274 -3.74 5.05 -4.28
CA ALA A 274 -4.05 3.67 -3.88
C ALA A 274 -5.11 3.63 -2.77
N ASP A 275 -5.06 4.55 -1.81
CA ASP A 275 -6.03 4.62 -0.70
C ASP A 275 -7.43 5.05 -1.19
N LEU A 276 -7.52 5.91 -2.21
CA LEU A 276 -8.76 6.29 -2.89
C LEU A 276 -9.31 5.13 -3.71
N SER A 277 -8.46 4.34 -4.37
CA SER A 277 -8.89 3.12 -5.04
C SER A 277 -9.43 2.12 -4.01
N ASP A 278 -8.67 1.82 -2.94
CA ASP A 278 -9.10 0.89 -1.87
C ASP A 278 -10.39 1.34 -1.19
N ALA A 279 -10.61 2.64 -1.03
CA ALA A 279 -11.86 3.17 -0.53
C ALA A 279 -13.00 3.07 -1.55
N GLN A 280 -12.76 3.36 -2.83
CA GLN A 280 -13.74 3.16 -3.89
C GLN A 280 -14.17 1.69 -3.99
N GLU A 281 -13.26 0.77 -3.69
CA GLU A 281 -13.50 -0.68 -3.71
C GLU A 281 -14.37 -1.17 -2.56
N LYS A 282 -14.33 -0.47 -1.42
CA LYS A 282 -14.97 -0.90 -0.17
C LYS A 282 -16.21 -0.09 0.22
N LEU A 283 -16.42 1.06 -0.41
CA LEU A 283 -17.57 1.95 -0.20
C LEU A 283 -18.61 1.77 -1.31
N THR A 284 -19.88 2.07 -1.02
CA THR A 284 -20.90 2.20 -2.07
C THR A 284 -20.63 3.45 -2.91
N ASP A 285 -21.17 3.53 -4.13
CA ASP A 285 -21.01 4.71 -4.99
C ASP A 285 -21.46 6.00 -4.28
N GLU A 286 -22.55 5.93 -3.50
CA GLU A 286 -23.09 7.04 -2.71
C GLU A 286 -22.15 7.44 -1.55
N GLN A 287 -21.53 6.47 -0.86
CA GLN A 287 -20.55 6.71 0.20
C GLN A 287 -19.22 7.25 -0.35
N TYR A 288 -18.80 6.74 -1.50
CA TYR A 288 -17.60 7.22 -2.19
C TYR A 288 -17.80 8.64 -2.74
N ALA A 289 -19.01 8.98 -3.20
CA ALA A 289 -19.33 10.33 -3.64
C ALA A 289 -19.08 11.38 -2.53
N ILE A 290 -19.30 11.04 -1.26
CA ILE A 290 -18.95 11.93 -0.13
C ILE A 290 -17.44 12.13 -0.01
N VAL A 291 -16.65 11.08 -0.21
CA VAL A 291 -15.18 11.18 -0.24
C VAL A 291 -14.72 12.02 -1.43
N GLU A 292 -15.35 11.86 -2.60
CA GLU A 292 -15.08 12.67 -3.79
C GLU A 292 -15.45 14.15 -3.57
N MET A 293 -16.55 14.45 -2.87
CA MET A 293 -16.92 15.83 -2.51
C MET A 293 -16.03 16.43 -1.42
N ALA A 294 -15.48 15.61 -0.52
CA ALA A 294 -14.56 16.05 0.53
C ALA A 294 -13.17 16.44 -0.02
N ASN A 295 -12.75 15.83 -1.13
CA ASN A 295 -11.42 16.04 -1.71
C ASN A 295 -11.20 17.47 -2.25
N PRO A 296 -12.13 18.10 -3.00
CA PRO A 296 -12.03 19.52 -3.37
C PRO A 296 -11.89 20.45 -2.16
N ILE A 297 -12.62 20.21 -1.07
CA ILE A 297 -12.53 21.03 0.14
C ILE A 297 -11.14 20.93 0.77
N TYR A 298 -10.60 19.72 0.91
CA TYR A 298 -9.21 19.55 1.37
C TYR A 298 -8.21 20.24 0.44
N SER A 299 -8.42 20.13 -0.87
CA SER A 299 -7.55 20.74 -1.86
C SER A 299 -7.56 22.27 -1.73
N THR A 300 -8.73 22.89 -1.54
CA THR A 300 -8.86 24.32 -1.23
C THR A 300 -8.10 24.71 0.05
N ILE A 301 -8.17 23.91 1.11
CA ILE A 301 -7.43 24.18 2.36
C ILE A 301 -5.92 24.17 2.13
N VAL A 302 -5.41 23.12 1.47
CA VAL A 302 -3.97 23.00 1.14
C VAL A 302 -3.52 24.14 0.24
N LEU A 303 -4.34 24.51 -0.74
CA LEU A 303 -4.02 25.57 -1.68
C LEU A 303 -4.02 26.94 -1.00
N ASN A 304 -4.97 27.22 -0.11
CA ASN A 304 -4.97 28.44 0.70
C ASN A 304 -3.74 28.51 1.62
N GLU A 305 -3.31 27.38 2.20
CA GLU A 305 -2.08 27.30 3.00
C GLU A 305 -0.82 27.56 2.14
N ILE A 306 -0.76 27.03 0.92
CA ILE A 306 0.38 27.22 -0.01
C ILE A 306 0.44 28.65 -0.57
N LEU A 307 -0.71 29.18 -0.99
CA LEU A 307 -0.84 30.47 -1.66
C LEU A 307 -0.87 31.63 -0.68
N ASN A 308 -1.21 31.39 0.59
CA ASN A 308 -1.25 32.40 1.63
C ASN A 308 -2.14 33.62 1.30
N GLY A 309 -3.20 33.44 0.49
CA GLY A 309 -4.09 34.52 0.02
C GLY A 309 -3.69 35.14 -1.32
N GLU A 310 -2.59 34.70 -1.94
CA GLU A 310 -2.16 35.15 -3.25
C GLU A 310 -2.81 34.35 -4.38
N THR A 311 -2.93 34.94 -5.58
CA THR A 311 -3.50 34.25 -6.75
C THR A 311 -2.52 33.28 -7.41
N TYR A 312 -1.22 33.52 -7.27
CA TYR A 312 -0.17 32.74 -7.92
C TYR A 312 0.86 32.24 -6.91
N LEU A 313 1.41 31.05 -7.15
CA LEU A 313 2.43 30.44 -6.29
C LEU A 313 3.67 31.34 -6.17
N SER A 314 4.08 31.98 -7.25
CA SER A 314 5.23 32.88 -7.28
C SER A 314 5.06 34.08 -6.36
N PHE A 315 3.83 34.58 -6.21
CA PHE A 315 3.53 35.72 -5.35
C PHE A 315 3.70 35.29 -3.89
N ALA A 316 3.12 34.16 -3.51
CA ALA A 316 3.28 33.58 -2.18
C ALA A 316 4.76 33.31 -1.83
N GLN A 317 5.54 32.85 -2.81
CA GLN A 317 6.98 32.61 -2.63
C GLN A 317 7.79 33.90 -2.51
N VAL A 318 7.37 34.98 -3.16
CA VAL A 318 7.98 36.32 -3.01
C VAL A 318 7.69 36.86 -1.61
N THR A 319 6.44 36.81 -1.14
CA THR A 319 6.07 37.20 0.23
C THR A 319 6.85 36.40 1.27
N LYS A 320 7.03 35.09 1.04
CA LYS A 320 7.86 34.23 1.90
C LYS A 320 9.33 34.67 1.95
N TYR A 321 9.88 35.14 0.84
CA TYR A 321 11.25 35.67 0.77
C TYR A 321 11.38 37.01 1.50
N GLU A 322 10.41 37.91 1.33
CA GLU A 322 10.36 39.21 2.00
C GLU A 322 10.24 39.02 3.53
N ASN A 323 9.35 38.15 3.99
CA ASN A 323 9.22 37.80 5.41
C ASN A 323 10.52 37.24 5.99
N HIS A 324 11.21 36.36 5.25
CA HIS A 324 12.52 35.85 5.66
C HIS A 324 13.53 37.00 5.79
N HIS A 325 13.57 37.91 4.82
CA HIS A 325 14.48 39.05 4.83
C HIS A 325 14.26 39.95 6.05
N GLU A 326 13.02 40.32 6.33
CA GLU A 326 12.65 41.15 7.49
C GLU A 326 13.00 40.49 8.82
N ASP A 327 12.63 39.23 9.00
CA ASP A 327 12.95 38.46 10.21
C ASP A 327 14.47 38.30 10.37
N LEU A 328 15.20 38.11 9.28
CA LEU A 328 16.66 38.01 9.33
C LEU A 328 17.32 39.33 9.71
N MET A 329 16.81 40.47 9.23
CA MET A 329 17.30 41.79 9.63
C MET A 329 17.14 41.99 11.14
N LYS A 330 15.93 41.75 11.67
CA LYS A 330 15.64 41.87 13.10
C LYS A 330 16.52 40.93 13.93
N LEU A 331 16.72 39.68 13.48
CA LEU A 331 17.61 38.73 14.15
C LEU A 331 19.07 39.17 14.12
N LYS A 332 19.55 39.75 13.02
CA LYS A 332 20.91 40.26 12.90
C LYS A 332 21.15 41.49 13.78
N ASP A 333 20.15 42.34 13.93
CA ASP A 333 20.23 43.51 14.82
C ASP A 333 20.26 43.07 16.29
N LEU A 334 19.46 42.07 16.66
CA LEU A 334 19.56 41.42 17.97
C LEU A 334 20.98 40.88 18.21
N TRP A 335 21.56 40.16 17.23
CA TRP A 335 22.93 39.64 17.33
C TRP A 335 24.02 40.72 17.42
N ARG A 336 23.78 41.92 16.86
CA ARG A 336 24.74 43.04 16.91
C ARG A 336 24.74 43.71 18.27
N ASN A 337 23.58 43.81 18.89
CA ASN A 337 23.39 44.54 20.15
C ASN A 337 23.56 43.64 21.39
N ASP A 338 23.71 42.32 21.22
CA ASP A 338 23.85 41.37 22.31
C ASP A 338 25.29 41.30 22.87
N SER A 339 25.42 41.34 24.19
CA SER A 339 26.68 41.24 24.92
C SER A 339 27.25 39.81 24.95
N ASP A 340 26.41 38.76 24.86
CA ASP A 340 26.88 37.37 24.86
C ASP A 340 27.33 36.92 23.46
N ARG A 341 28.57 37.27 23.14
CA ARG A 341 29.21 36.90 21.87
C ARG A 341 29.30 35.38 21.64
N LYS A 342 29.35 34.55 22.69
CA LYS A 342 29.45 33.09 22.55
C LYS A 342 28.10 32.50 22.13
N ALA A 343 27.01 32.97 22.74
CA ALA A 343 25.66 32.55 22.36
C ALA A 343 25.30 33.01 20.95
N VAL A 344 25.61 34.26 20.60
CA VAL A 344 25.44 34.79 19.23
C VAL A 344 26.20 33.97 18.20
N LYS A 345 27.46 33.61 18.48
CA LYS A 345 28.26 32.78 17.55
C LYS A 345 27.61 31.40 17.31
N LYS A 346 27.04 30.78 18.34
CA LYS A 346 26.31 29.50 18.19
C LYS A 346 25.03 29.66 17.37
N ALA A 347 24.26 30.74 17.60
CA ALA A 347 23.04 31.02 16.85
C ALA A 347 23.33 31.28 15.36
N ARG A 348 24.38 32.06 15.05
CA ARG A 348 24.85 32.27 13.68
C ARG A 348 25.27 30.96 13.02
N LEU A 349 26.05 30.14 13.71
CA LEU A 349 26.46 28.82 13.20
C LEU A 349 25.26 27.92 12.91
N ALA A 350 24.21 27.96 13.73
CA ALA A 350 22.98 27.21 13.47
C ALA A 350 22.27 27.69 12.19
N TYR A 351 22.24 29.00 11.95
CA TYR A 351 21.70 29.56 10.72
C TYR A 351 22.55 29.20 9.49
N ASP A 352 23.88 29.29 9.58
CA ASP A 352 24.80 28.90 8.50
C ASP A 352 24.63 27.41 8.16
N LYS A 353 24.56 26.53 9.18
CA LYS A 353 24.26 25.10 9.00
C LYS A 353 22.90 24.88 8.35
N TYR A 354 21.88 25.61 8.77
CA TYR A 354 20.57 25.54 8.17
C TYR A 354 20.62 25.88 6.68
N LEU A 355 21.42 26.85 6.25
CA LEU A 355 21.57 27.20 4.83
C LEU A 355 22.37 26.15 4.05
N ASP A 356 23.53 25.73 4.56
CA ASP A 356 24.55 24.98 3.80
C ASP A 356 24.52 23.45 3.99
N ASP A 357 24.07 22.95 5.14
CA ASP A 357 24.03 21.52 5.42
C ASP A 357 22.67 20.91 5.04
N GLY A 358 22.64 20.17 3.94
CA GLY A 358 21.44 19.49 3.47
C GLY A 358 20.86 18.42 4.42
N LYS A 359 21.58 18.04 5.50
CA LYS A 359 21.08 17.15 6.56
C LYS A 359 20.46 17.90 7.74
N TYR A 360 20.77 19.18 7.91
CA TYR A 360 20.30 20.00 9.02
C TYR A 360 18.94 20.62 8.66
N ASN A 361 17.88 20.09 9.25
CA ASN A 361 16.50 20.44 8.88
C ASN A 361 15.96 21.64 9.69
N LEU A 362 14.73 22.05 9.38
CA LEU A 362 14.07 23.18 10.05
C LEU A 362 13.88 22.94 11.55
N ASP A 363 13.56 21.71 11.97
CA ASP A 363 13.35 21.36 13.37
C ASP A 363 14.65 21.44 14.17
N ASP A 364 15.76 20.97 13.59
CA ASP A 364 17.09 21.08 14.18
C ASP A 364 17.50 22.55 14.33
N PHE A 365 17.26 23.37 13.30
CA PHE A 365 17.46 24.81 13.32
C PHE A 365 16.65 25.48 14.42
N TYR A 366 15.35 25.20 14.50
CA TYR A 366 14.49 25.76 15.53
C TYR A 366 14.90 25.33 16.93
N LYS A 367 15.29 24.08 17.11
CA LYS A 367 15.77 23.56 18.40
C LYS A 367 17.02 24.31 18.89
N ASP A 368 17.96 24.61 18.00
CA ASP A 368 19.19 25.32 18.38
C ASP A 368 18.97 26.83 18.52
N LEU A 369 18.15 27.44 17.67
CA LEU A 369 17.83 28.86 17.77
C LEU A 369 16.93 29.18 18.98
N LYS A 370 15.99 28.30 19.34
CA LYS A 370 15.12 28.47 20.52
C LYS A 370 15.93 28.59 21.81
N LYS A 371 17.07 27.90 21.92
CA LYS A 371 18.00 28.02 23.07
C LYS A 371 18.59 29.41 23.23
N TYR A 372 18.71 30.16 22.14
CA TYR A 372 19.20 31.53 22.15
C TYR A 372 18.05 32.51 22.40
N LEU A 373 16.98 32.43 21.62
CA LEU A 373 15.83 33.34 21.73
C LEU A 373 15.13 33.26 23.10
N SER A 374 15.08 32.08 23.74
CA SER A 374 14.48 31.94 25.07
C SER A 374 15.26 32.61 26.20
N THR A 375 16.49 33.06 25.95
CA THR A 375 17.32 33.77 26.94
C THR A 375 17.12 35.28 26.90
N LYS A 376 16.29 35.78 25.96
CA LYS A 376 16.06 37.20 25.72
C LYS A 376 14.60 37.52 25.99
N GLU A 377 14.37 38.53 26.83
CA GLU A 377 13.03 39.02 27.17
C GLU A 377 12.66 40.25 26.33
N ASP A 378 12.93 40.22 25.02
CA ASP A 378 12.54 41.29 24.10
C ASP A 378 11.27 40.93 23.30
N PRO A 379 10.44 41.92 22.90
CA PRO A 379 9.20 41.68 22.17
C PRO A 379 9.39 40.93 20.85
N TYR A 380 10.54 41.12 20.19
CA TYR A 380 10.84 40.43 18.94
C TYR A 380 11.15 38.95 19.17
N SER A 381 11.94 38.60 20.20
CA SER A 381 12.21 37.20 20.54
C SER A 381 10.93 36.44 20.88
N GLN A 382 9.97 37.06 21.56
CA GLN A 382 8.64 36.46 21.81
C GLN A 382 7.90 36.20 20.49
N SER A 383 7.80 37.20 19.62
CA SER A 383 7.17 37.06 18.29
C SER A 383 7.88 36.00 17.42
N ALA A 384 9.21 35.95 17.46
CA ALA A 384 9.99 34.95 16.73
C ALA A 384 9.71 33.53 17.26
N LEU A 385 9.62 33.36 18.58
CA LEU A 385 9.26 32.07 19.20
C LEU A 385 7.85 31.63 18.81
N GLU A 386 6.88 32.53 18.75
CA GLU A 386 5.51 32.25 18.28
C GLU A 386 5.52 31.82 16.80
N LYS A 387 6.20 32.58 15.93
CA LYS A 387 6.37 32.22 14.50
C LYS A 387 7.06 30.85 14.34
N MET A 388 7.99 30.50 15.23
CA MET A 388 8.65 29.18 15.21
C MET A 388 7.69 28.06 15.63
N GLU A 389 6.81 28.30 16.61
CA GLU A 389 5.78 27.32 17.01
C GLU A 389 4.79 27.07 15.86
N ASN A 390 4.47 28.09 15.08
CA ASN A 390 3.64 27.98 13.88
C ASN A 390 4.41 27.51 12.63
N HIS A 391 5.71 27.21 12.74
CA HIS A 391 6.57 26.79 11.63
C HIS A 391 6.64 27.78 10.45
N GLN A 392 6.63 29.08 10.75
CA GLN A 392 6.61 30.17 9.76
C GLN A 392 7.86 31.06 9.79
N TYR A 393 8.84 30.77 10.65
CA TYR A 393 10.02 31.63 10.85
C TYR A 393 11.21 31.24 9.97
N LEU A 394 11.81 32.21 9.26
CA LEU A 394 13.01 32.07 8.41
C LEU A 394 12.97 30.88 7.43
N LEU A 395 11.83 30.70 6.76
CA LEU A 395 11.62 29.58 5.87
C LEU A 395 12.39 29.71 4.55
N LYS A 396 12.92 28.60 4.05
CA LYS A 396 13.45 28.51 2.68
C LYS A 396 12.32 28.41 1.66
N GLN A 397 12.49 29.01 0.49
CA GLN A 397 11.54 28.86 -0.63
C GLN A 397 11.50 27.43 -1.17
N ARG A 398 12.62 26.67 -1.13
CA ARG A 398 12.70 25.28 -1.59
C ARG A 398 12.93 24.33 -0.42
N THR A 399 11.89 23.59 -0.04
CA THR A 399 11.94 22.51 0.97
C THR A 399 11.42 21.19 0.40
N SER A 400 11.53 20.11 1.18
CA SER A 400 10.90 18.82 0.85
C SER A 400 9.38 18.94 0.70
N ASP A 401 8.76 19.85 1.44
CA ASP A 401 7.30 20.00 1.52
C ASP A 401 6.71 20.59 0.24
N ASN A 402 7.52 21.29 -0.56
CA ASN A 402 7.15 21.72 -1.90
C ASN A 402 6.80 20.54 -2.84
N GLY A 403 7.12 19.30 -2.47
CA GLY A 403 6.66 18.10 -3.19
C GLY A 403 5.14 17.92 -3.17
N VAL A 404 4.45 18.58 -2.23
CA VAL A 404 2.97 18.55 -2.08
C VAL A 404 2.28 19.55 -3.02
N ILE A 405 3.03 20.47 -3.64
CA ILE A 405 2.47 21.47 -4.55
C ILE A 405 1.86 20.79 -5.79
N PRO A 406 0.55 20.98 -6.04
CA PRO A 406 -0.12 20.47 -7.25
C PRO A 406 0.46 21.08 -8.52
N PHE A 407 0.51 20.31 -9.61
CA PHE A 407 1.09 20.82 -10.85
C PHE A 407 0.30 21.99 -11.45
N GLN A 408 -1.01 22.01 -11.24
CA GLN A 408 -1.92 23.01 -11.76
C GLN A 408 -1.58 24.44 -11.32
N LEU A 409 -1.01 24.64 -10.13
CA LEU A 409 -0.57 25.98 -9.71
C LEU A 409 0.54 26.52 -10.62
N ASN A 410 1.47 25.65 -11.02
CA ASN A 410 2.50 26.04 -11.97
C ASN A 410 1.95 26.15 -13.40
N GLU A 411 0.94 25.36 -13.74
CA GLU A 411 0.24 25.45 -15.04
C GLU A 411 -0.47 26.80 -15.19
N ASN A 412 -1.19 27.27 -14.17
CA ASN A 412 -1.87 28.57 -14.19
C ASN A 412 -0.90 29.72 -14.48
N GLU A 413 0.26 29.73 -13.82
CA GLU A 413 1.31 30.69 -14.09
C GLU A 413 1.90 30.55 -15.49
N LEU A 414 2.12 29.32 -15.96
CA LEU A 414 2.64 29.05 -17.30
C LEU A 414 1.71 29.59 -18.38
N VAL A 415 0.40 29.33 -18.26
CA VAL A 415 -0.62 29.86 -19.17
C VAL A 415 -0.57 31.38 -19.18
N LYS A 416 -0.55 32.02 -18.00
CA LYS A 416 -0.53 33.48 -17.90
C LYS A 416 0.73 34.11 -18.50
N ILE A 417 1.90 33.53 -18.24
CA ILE A 417 3.18 33.98 -18.82
C ILE A 417 3.16 33.85 -20.35
N ILE A 418 2.66 32.72 -20.88
CA ILE A 418 2.54 32.51 -22.33
C ILE A 418 1.57 33.54 -22.91
N ASP A 419 0.41 33.76 -22.29
CA ASP A 419 -0.59 34.70 -22.80
C ASP A 419 -0.05 36.12 -22.87
N ASN A 420 0.62 36.59 -21.81
CA ASN A 420 1.24 37.92 -21.77
C ASN A 420 2.37 38.10 -22.80
N GLN A 421 3.16 37.06 -23.09
CA GLN A 421 4.35 37.17 -23.95
C GLN A 421 4.08 36.77 -25.41
N SER A 422 3.03 35.98 -25.68
CA SER A 422 2.66 35.50 -27.02
C SER A 422 2.27 36.61 -28.00
N GLN A 423 1.88 37.78 -27.48
CA GLN A 423 1.62 38.97 -28.30
C GLN A 423 2.90 39.55 -28.94
N TYR A 424 4.07 39.29 -28.35
CA TYR A 424 5.36 39.75 -28.88
C TYR A 424 6.18 38.63 -29.53
N TYR A 425 5.93 37.38 -29.13
CA TYR A 425 6.61 36.19 -29.62
C TYR A 425 5.60 35.19 -30.20
N PRO A 426 5.25 35.29 -31.51
CA PRO A 426 4.20 34.48 -32.12
C PRO A 426 4.38 32.97 -31.97
N PHE A 427 5.63 32.48 -31.98
CA PHE A 427 5.94 31.06 -31.82
C PHE A 427 5.41 30.46 -30.50
N LEU A 428 5.28 31.28 -29.44
CA LEU A 428 4.71 30.85 -28.16
C LEU A 428 3.22 30.51 -28.31
N LYS A 429 2.48 31.27 -29.12
CA LYS A 429 1.07 31.01 -29.42
C LYS A 429 0.93 29.71 -30.21
N GLU A 430 1.76 29.53 -31.23
CA GLU A 430 1.76 28.34 -32.09
C GLU A 430 2.14 27.05 -31.34
N ASN A 431 3.06 27.15 -30.38
CA ASN A 431 3.55 26.01 -29.62
C ASN A 431 2.92 25.89 -28.22
N LYS A 432 1.87 26.67 -27.90
CA LYS A 432 1.20 26.68 -26.59
C LYS A 432 0.79 25.27 -26.16
N ASP A 433 0.11 24.52 -27.04
CA ASP A 433 -0.35 23.15 -26.73
C ASP A 433 0.81 22.19 -26.49
N LYS A 434 1.92 22.33 -27.24
CA LYS A 434 3.13 21.52 -27.01
C LYS A 434 3.73 21.85 -25.64
N ILE A 435 3.86 23.12 -25.28
CA ILE A 435 4.41 23.55 -23.99
C ILE A 435 3.50 23.08 -22.84
N LEU A 436 2.18 23.20 -22.96
CA LEU A 436 1.22 22.70 -21.97
C LEU A 436 1.28 21.17 -21.84
N SER A 437 1.46 20.44 -22.94
CA SER A 437 1.64 18.98 -22.87
C SER A 437 2.90 18.60 -22.07
N LEU A 438 3.96 19.43 -22.04
CA LEU A 438 5.18 19.14 -21.27
C LEU A 438 4.94 19.15 -19.75
N ILE A 439 4.02 20.00 -19.28
CA ILE A 439 3.62 20.05 -17.87
C ILE A 439 2.59 18.95 -17.58
N ASN A 440 1.51 18.83 -18.34
CA ASN A 440 0.35 17.99 -18.02
C ASN A 440 0.57 16.50 -18.28
N PHE A 441 1.49 16.14 -19.19
CA PHE A 441 1.63 14.74 -19.58
C PHE A 441 2.28 13.89 -18.49
N ARG A 442 1.60 12.80 -18.12
CA ARG A 442 2.11 11.71 -17.30
C ARG A 442 2.00 10.41 -18.10
N ILE A 443 3.09 9.64 -18.14
CA ILE A 443 3.04 8.32 -18.75
C ILE A 443 2.17 7.42 -17.87
N PRO A 444 1.07 6.86 -18.39
CA PRO A 444 0.21 5.99 -17.60
C PRO A 444 0.99 4.77 -17.09
N TYR A 445 0.73 4.35 -15.86
CA TYR A 445 1.51 3.26 -15.24
C TYR A 445 1.30 1.93 -16.00
N TYR A 446 0.11 1.68 -16.53
CA TYR A 446 -0.21 0.50 -17.34
C TYR A 446 0.47 0.50 -18.73
N VAL A 447 1.00 1.63 -19.20
CA VAL A 447 1.85 1.65 -20.41
C VAL A 447 3.29 1.29 -20.07
N GLY A 448 3.77 1.73 -18.90
CA GLY A 448 5.12 1.40 -18.45
C GLY A 448 6.23 2.15 -19.21
N PRO A 449 7.42 1.54 -19.37
CA PRO A 449 8.55 2.16 -20.08
C PRO A 449 8.31 2.29 -21.59
N LEU A 450 8.59 3.47 -22.16
CA LEU A 450 8.41 3.77 -23.59
C LEU A 450 9.53 3.22 -24.49
N GLN A 451 9.83 1.93 -24.34
CA GLN A 451 10.85 1.20 -25.09
C GLN A 451 10.19 -0.03 -25.73
N SER A 452 10.74 -0.58 -26.82
CA SER A 452 10.36 -1.91 -27.27
C SER A 452 10.87 -2.99 -26.31
N GLU A 453 10.21 -4.14 -26.30
CA GLU A 453 10.54 -5.28 -25.46
C GLU A 453 11.98 -5.77 -25.70
N ASP A 454 12.42 -5.82 -26.96
CA ASP A 454 13.79 -6.21 -27.36
C ASP A 454 14.89 -5.35 -26.73
N LYS A 455 14.56 -4.12 -26.32
CA LYS A 455 15.51 -3.18 -25.72
C LYS A 455 15.34 -3.05 -24.22
N SER A 456 14.31 -3.66 -23.61
CA SER A 456 14.13 -3.69 -22.17
C SER A 456 13.18 -4.79 -21.72
N ASP A 457 13.68 -5.70 -20.90
CA ASP A 457 12.90 -6.77 -20.23
C ASP A 457 11.75 -6.24 -19.33
N PHE A 458 11.74 -4.95 -19.03
CA PHE A 458 10.73 -4.27 -18.21
C PHE A 458 9.73 -3.47 -19.04
N ALA A 459 9.82 -3.50 -20.37
CA ALA A 459 8.86 -2.85 -21.25
C ALA A 459 7.81 -3.85 -21.72
N TRP A 460 6.58 -3.38 -21.86
CA TRP A 460 5.43 -4.11 -22.40
C TRP A 460 4.55 -3.19 -23.26
N MET A 461 5.06 -1.97 -23.52
CA MET A 461 4.40 -0.96 -24.32
C MET A 461 4.44 -1.39 -25.78
N GLU A 462 3.29 -1.31 -26.43
CA GLU A 462 3.16 -1.59 -27.86
C GLU A 462 2.99 -0.30 -28.66
N ARG A 463 3.64 -0.24 -29.82
CA ARG A 463 3.63 0.93 -30.70
C ARG A 463 2.57 0.76 -31.79
N LYS A 464 1.83 1.84 -32.06
CA LYS A 464 0.99 1.97 -33.26
C LYS A 464 1.81 2.35 -34.49
N ALA A 465 2.80 3.23 -34.31
CA ALA A 465 3.58 3.78 -35.40
C ALA A 465 5.04 4.04 -35.01
N ASN A 466 5.91 4.02 -36.02
CA ASN A 466 7.33 4.31 -35.87
C ASN A 466 7.59 5.80 -35.57
N GLY A 467 8.74 6.09 -34.96
CA GLY A 467 9.21 7.44 -34.64
C GLY A 467 9.34 7.76 -33.13
N PRO A 468 9.86 8.95 -32.80
CA PRO A 468 10.04 9.38 -31.42
C PRO A 468 8.69 9.62 -30.72
N ILE A 469 8.56 9.11 -29.50
CA ILE A 469 7.39 9.34 -28.65
C ILE A 469 7.62 10.61 -27.83
N ARG A 470 6.72 11.56 -27.97
CA ARG A 470 6.70 12.86 -27.30
C ARG A 470 5.34 13.04 -26.61
N PRO A 471 5.21 13.97 -25.65
CA PRO A 471 3.96 14.19 -24.93
C PRO A 471 2.76 14.50 -25.84
N TRP A 472 2.95 15.35 -26.85
CA TRP A 472 1.89 15.80 -27.75
C TRP A 472 1.51 14.81 -28.85
N ASN A 473 2.29 13.75 -29.09
CA ASN A 473 1.99 12.71 -30.10
C ASN A 473 1.84 11.31 -29.48
N PHE A 474 1.61 11.25 -28.17
CA PHE A 474 1.64 10.00 -27.41
C PHE A 474 0.57 9.01 -27.89
N ASP A 475 -0.70 9.45 -27.98
CA ASP A 475 -1.82 8.58 -28.35
C ASP A 475 -1.80 8.13 -29.83
N GLU A 476 -1.08 8.87 -30.67
CA GLU A 476 -0.82 8.52 -32.08
C GLU A 476 0.24 7.43 -32.21
N LYS A 477 1.28 7.47 -31.36
CA LYS A 477 2.43 6.56 -31.44
C LYS A 477 2.29 5.31 -30.58
N VAL A 478 1.56 5.38 -29.47
CA VAL A 478 1.44 4.31 -28.47
C VAL A 478 0.06 3.67 -28.49
N ASP A 479 0.04 2.34 -28.47
CA ASP A 479 -1.18 1.56 -28.31
C ASP A 479 -1.48 1.37 -26.82
N ARG A 480 -2.27 2.28 -26.24
CA ARG A 480 -2.67 2.21 -24.83
C ARG A 480 -3.47 0.95 -24.53
N GLU A 481 -4.31 0.51 -25.46
CA GLU A 481 -5.19 -0.64 -25.30
C GLU A 481 -4.35 -1.92 -25.19
N LYS A 482 -3.47 -2.16 -26.17
CA LYS A 482 -2.60 -3.34 -26.15
C LYS A 482 -1.57 -3.29 -25.03
N SER A 483 -0.97 -2.13 -24.77
CA SER A 483 -0.03 -1.97 -23.64
C SER A 483 -0.68 -2.30 -22.30
N SER A 484 -1.92 -1.87 -22.08
CA SER A 484 -2.68 -2.19 -20.86
C SER A 484 -2.99 -3.69 -20.75
N ASN A 485 -3.37 -4.34 -21.85
CA ASN A 485 -3.57 -5.79 -21.86
C ASN A 485 -2.29 -6.56 -21.51
N ASN A 486 -1.15 -6.17 -22.10
CA ASN A 486 0.15 -6.79 -21.81
C ASN A 486 0.58 -6.57 -20.36
N PHE A 487 0.33 -5.38 -19.81
CA PHE A 487 0.60 -5.07 -18.41
C PHE A 487 -0.10 -6.03 -17.47
N ILE A 488 -1.40 -6.21 -17.66
CA ILE A 488 -2.21 -7.03 -16.75
C ILE A 488 -1.91 -8.52 -16.94
N ARG A 489 -1.82 -9.02 -18.17
CA ARG A 489 -1.46 -10.43 -18.43
C ARG A 489 -0.11 -10.82 -17.81
N ARG A 490 0.84 -9.89 -17.77
CA ARG A 490 2.13 -10.07 -17.10
C ARG A 490 2.03 -10.09 -15.58
N MET A 491 0.99 -9.49 -15.00
CA MET A 491 0.74 -9.47 -13.55
C MET A 491 -0.26 -10.54 -13.10
N THR A 492 -1.02 -11.15 -14.02
CA THR A 492 -1.96 -12.22 -13.71
C THR A 492 -1.21 -13.38 -13.07
N ALA A 493 -1.72 -13.84 -11.93
CA ALA A 493 -1.16 -15.00 -11.24
C ALA A 493 -1.31 -16.26 -12.09
N THR A 494 -0.45 -17.24 -11.85
CA THR A 494 -0.59 -18.56 -12.45
C THR A 494 -1.46 -19.46 -11.57
N ASP A 495 -2.08 -20.46 -12.20
CA ASP A 495 -2.87 -21.48 -11.54
C ASP A 495 -2.06 -22.23 -10.47
N THR A 496 -2.74 -22.62 -9.39
CA THR A 496 -2.18 -23.41 -8.29
C THR A 496 -1.80 -24.84 -8.72
N TYR A 497 -2.53 -25.43 -9.67
CA TYR A 497 -2.31 -26.80 -10.14
C TYR A 497 -1.61 -26.87 -11.50
N LEU A 498 -1.93 -25.97 -12.43
CA LEU A 498 -1.33 -25.93 -13.76
C LEU A 498 -0.26 -24.81 -13.84
N ILE A 499 1.01 -25.20 -13.78
CA ILE A 499 2.11 -24.23 -13.79
C ILE A 499 2.09 -23.46 -15.12
N GLY A 500 2.19 -22.13 -15.05
CA GLY A 500 2.24 -21.25 -16.22
C GLY A 500 0.88 -20.81 -16.80
N GLU A 501 -0.22 -21.46 -16.42
CA GLU A 501 -1.56 -21.10 -16.94
C GLU A 501 -2.14 -19.89 -16.17
N PRO A 502 -2.68 -18.86 -16.85
CA PRO A 502 -3.25 -17.70 -16.19
C PRO A 502 -4.56 -18.04 -15.46
N VAL A 503 -4.71 -17.52 -14.24
CA VAL A 503 -5.95 -17.68 -13.47
C VAL A 503 -7.09 -16.84 -14.05
N LEU A 504 -8.32 -17.27 -13.77
CA LEU A 504 -9.52 -16.48 -14.09
C LEU A 504 -9.68 -15.28 -13.14
N PRO A 505 -10.32 -14.19 -13.56
CA PRO A 505 -10.78 -13.14 -12.65
C PRO A 505 -11.63 -13.74 -11.52
N LYS A 506 -11.52 -13.21 -10.29
CA LYS A 506 -12.33 -13.71 -9.15
C LYS A 506 -13.84 -13.60 -9.42
N TYR A 507 -14.22 -12.61 -10.22
CA TYR A 507 -15.60 -12.31 -10.58
C TYR A 507 -16.04 -12.96 -11.90
N SER A 508 -15.21 -13.81 -12.51
CA SER A 508 -15.59 -14.68 -13.64
C SER A 508 -16.85 -15.49 -13.31
N LEU A 509 -17.73 -15.72 -14.28
CA LEU A 509 -18.93 -16.55 -14.09
C LEU A 509 -18.52 -17.99 -13.81
N ILE A 510 -17.50 -18.49 -14.52
CA ILE A 510 -16.89 -19.81 -14.31
C ILE A 510 -16.33 -19.91 -12.89
N TYR A 511 -15.56 -18.90 -12.45
CA TYR A 511 -14.93 -18.93 -11.12
C TYR A 511 -15.96 -18.81 -9.98
N GLN A 512 -16.96 -17.94 -10.10
CA GLN A 512 -18.04 -17.84 -9.10
C GLN A 512 -18.89 -19.11 -9.05
N ARG A 513 -19.15 -19.74 -10.20
CA ARG A 513 -19.82 -21.05 -10.24
C ARG A 513 -19.01 -22.11 -9.50
N TYR A 514 -17.69 -22.13 -9.68
CA TYR A 514 -16.80 -23.00 -8.92
C TYR A 514 -16.90 -22.73 -7.40
N GLU A 515 -16.79 -21.48 -6.95
CA GLU A 515 -16.84 -21.12 -5.52
C GLU A 515 -18.15 -21.56 -4.87
N VAL A 516 -19.28 -21.31 -5.55
CA VAL A 516 -20.61 -21.70 -5.08
C VAL A 516 -20.76 -23.22 -5.00
N LEU A 517 -20.34 -23.95 -6.03
CA LEU A 517 -20.42 -25.41 -6.03
C LEU A 517 -19.50 -26.05 -4.99
N SER A 518 -18.32 -25.47 -4.76
CA SER A 518 -17.39 -25.93 -3.72
C SER A 518 -18.00 -25.76 -2.33
N GLU A 519 -18.71 -24.66 -2.06
CA GLU A 519 -19.39 -24.47 -0.79
C GLU A 519 -20.61 -25.39 -0.67
N LEU A 520 -21.46 -25.47 -1.70
CA LEU A 520 -22.67 -26.31 -1.72
C LEU A 520 -22.39 -27.80 -1.57
N ASN A 521 -21.36 -28.35 -2.24
CA ASN A 521 -21.02 -29.77 -2.14
C ASN A 521 -20.49 -30.15 -0.75
N ASN A 522 -20.08 -29.16 0.06
CA ASN A 522 -19.68 -29.36 1.45
C ASN A 522 -20.83 -29.17 2.46
N VAL A 523 -21.98 -28.63 2.04
CA VAL A 523 -23.15 -28.47 2.90
C VAL A 523 -23.69 -29.83 3.33
N ARG A 524 -23.94 -29.95 4.63
CA ARG A 524 -24.58 -31.11 5.25
C ARG A 524 -25.81 -30.68 6.01
N ILE A 525 -26.91 -31.40 5.83
CA ILE A 525 -28.16 -31.17 6.54
C ILE A 525 -28.39 -32.34 7.49
N LYS A 526 -28.70 -32.03 8.74
CA LYS A 526 -29.18 -33.00 9.72
C LYS A 526 -30.69 -32.82 9.91
N SER A 527 -31.44 -33.93 9.86
CA SER A 527 -32.84 -33.97 10.24
C SER A 527 -32.98 -34.35 11.72
N THR A 528 -33.94 -33.76 12.44
CA THR A 528 -34.29 -34.18 13.81
C THR A 528 -34.71 -35.66 13.83
N GLY A 529 -33.88 -36.52 14.43
CA GLY A 529 -34.09 -37.97 14.54
C GLY A 529 -33.01 -38.85 13.89
N GLU A 530 -32.06 -38.28 13.12
CA GLU A 530 -30.97 -39.06 12.50
C GLU A 530 -29.83 -39.36 13.50
N GLU A 531 -29.44 -40.64 13.61
CA GLU A 531 -28.36 -41.14 14.48
C GLU A 531 -26.95 -40.72 14.02
N SER A 532 -26.78 -40.23 12.78
CA SER A 532 -25.47 -39.84 12.27
C SER A 532 -25.06 -38.45 12.80
N ASP A 533 -23.92 -38.40 13.50
CA ASP A 533 -23.34 -37.15 14.04
C ASP A 533 -22.90 -36.13 12.96
N LYS A 534 -22.87 -36.51 11.68
CA LYS A 534 -22.29 -35.68 10.60
C LYS A 534 -23.31 -35.08 9.62
N GLY A 535 -24.57 -35.54 9.60
CA GLY A 535 -25.59 -35.11 8.63
C GLY A 535 -25.32 -35.58 7.19
N SER A 536 -26.37 -35.56 6.34
CA SER A 536 -26.31 -36.01 4.95
C SER A 536 -25.95 -34.87 3.98
N ARG A 537 -25.25 -35.18 2.88
CA ARG A 537 -24.97 -34.21 1.81
C ARG A 537 -26.24 -33.97 0.98
N LEU A 538 -26.34 -32.76 0.43
CA LEU A 538 -27.41 -32.39 -0.50
C LEU A 538 -27.54 -33.37 -1.66
N ASN A 539 -28.78 -33.69 -2.04
CA ASN A 539 -29.02 -34.36 -3.30
C ASN A 539 -28.65 -33.45 -4.48
N VAL A 540 -28.25 -34.04 -5.61
CA VAL A 540 -27.82 -33.30 -6.81
C VAL A 540 -28.95 -32.39 -7.29
N ASP A 541 -30.18 -32.90 -7.40
CA ASP A 541 -31.34 -32.11 -7.85
C ASP A 541 -31.62 -30.93 -6.92
N VAL A 542 -31.57 -31.16 -5.61
CA VAL A 542 -31.78 -30.11 -4.58
C VAL A 542 -30.68 -29.04 -4.67
N LYS A 543 -29.43 -29.45 -4.85
CA LYS A 543 -28.29 -28.53 -5.05
C LYS A 543 -28.48 -27.67 -6.30
N GLN A 544 -28.88 -28.27 -7.42
CA GLN A 544 -29.10 -27.54 -8.67
C GLN A 544 -30.27 -26.54 -8.54
N ARG A 545 -31.35 -26.92 -7.83
CA ARG A 545 -32.44 -26.00 -7.49
C ARG A 545 -31.99 -24.86 -6.59
N ILE A 546 -31.20 -25.13 -5.54
CA ILE A 546 -30.63 -24.08 -4.67
C ILE A 546 -29.80 -23.09 -5.49
N TYR A 547 -28.96 -23.57 -6.40
CA TYR A 547 -28.16 -22.71 -7.28
C TYR A 547 -29.05 -21.80 -8.14
N ASN A 548 -30.05 -22.36 -8.82
CA ASN A 548 -30.90 -21.62 -9.76
C ASN A 548 -31.93 -20.72 -9.06
N GLU A 549 -32.51 -21.15 -7.94
CA GLU A 549 -33.59 -20.43 -7.27
C GLU A 549 -33.09 -19.44 -6.21
N LEU A 550 -31.99 -19.73 -5.52
CA LEU A 550 -31.44 -18.86 -4.47
C LEU A 550 -30.26 -18.03 -4.97
N PHE A 551 -29.20 -18.65 -5.51
CA PHE A 551 -27.97 -17.93 -5.87
C PHE A 551 -28.13 -17.00 -7.06
N LYS A 552 -28.95 -17.34 -8.06
CA LYS A 552 -29.25 -16.41 -9.16
C LYS A 552 -30.11 -15.21 -8.70
N LYS A 553 -30.92 -15.36 -7.65
CA LYS A 553 -31.87 -14.32 -7.19
C LYS A 553 -31.33 -13.42 -6.08
N HIS A 554 -30.45 -13.91 -5.21
CA HIS A 554 -29.98 -13.19 -4.02
C HIS A 554 -28.45 -13.03 -3.98
N THR A 555 -27.96 -11.95 -3.36
CA THR A 555 -26.52 -11.59 -3.35
C THR A 555 -25.83 -12.33 -2.23
N THR A 556 -26.46 -12.33 -1.07
CA THR A 556 -25.99 -13.04 0.12
C THR A 556 -27.09 -14.01 0.54
N ILE A 557 -26.71 -15.26 0.78
CA ILE A 557 -27.62 -16.29 1.26
C ILE A 557 -27.22 -16.59 2.70
N SER A 558 -28.13 -16.32 3.63
CA SER A 558 -27.97 -16.70 5.03
C SER A 558 -28.42 -18.14 5.24
N THR A 559 -27.92 -18.78 6.29
CA THR A 559 -28.39 -20.11 6.71
C THR A 559 -29.89 -20.08 6.97
N LYS A 560 -30.41 -19.01 7.60
CA LYS A 560 -31.85 -18.82 7.79
C LYS A 560 -32.65 -18.89 6.49
N ARG A 561 -32.22 -18.18 5.43
CA ARG A 561 -32.91 -18.19 4.14
C ARG A 561 -32.89 -19.58 3.50
N LEU A 562 -31.78 -20.30 3.61
CA LEU A 562 -31.69 -21.67 3.13
C LEU A 562 -32.63 -22.60 3.92
N THR A 563 -32.64 -22.52 5.26
CA THR A 563 -33.57 -23.27 6.12
C THR A 563 -35.03 -22.99 5.76
N ASP A 564 -35.39 -21.72 5.56
CA ASP A 564 -36.76 -21.32 5.20
C ASP A 564 -37.16 -21.87 3.81
N TRP A 565 -36.25 -21.83 2.83
CA TRP A 565 -36.49 -22.41 1.50
C TRP A 565 -36.64 -23.93 1.55
N LEU A 566 -35.78 -24.63 2.30
CA LEU A 566 -35.86 -26.09 2.48
C LEU A 566 -37.17 -26.55 3.13
N ARG A 567 -37.70 -25.76 4.08
CA ARG A 567 -39.02 -26.01 4.69
C ARG A 567 -40.15 -25.75 3.70
N LYS A 568 -40.09 -24.64 2.98
CA LYS A 568 -41.11 -24.24 2.00
C LYS A 568 -41.28 -25.29 0.90
N GLU A 569 -40.18 -25.81 0.38
CA GLU A 569 -40.17 -26.83 -0.68
C GLU A 569 -40.40 -28.26 -0.14
N SER A 570 -40.72 -28.42 1.15
CA SER A 570 -40.99 -29.70 1.82
C SER A 570 -39.86 -30.74 1.74
N TYR A 571 -38.62 -30.30 1.55
CA TYR A 571 -37.46 -31.20 1.60
C TYR A 571 -37.09 -31.61 3.04
N TYR A 572 -37.26 -30.70 4.01
CA TYR A 572 -36.92 -30.94 5.41
C TYR A 572 -37.81 -30.14 6.37
N SER A 573 -38.24 -30.75 7.49
CA SER A 573 -39.09 -30.10 8.49
C SER A 573 -38.32 -29.18 9.47
N ALA A 574 -37.18 -29.64 9.96
CA ALA A 574 -36.30 -28.88 10.87
C ALA A 574 -34.82 -29.06 10.50
N PRO A 575 -34.36 -28.48 9.37
CA PRO A 575 -33.00 -28.70 8.90
C PRO A 575 -31.96 -27.92 9.73
N GLU A 576 -30.97 -28.64 10.27
CA GLU A 576 -29.75 -28.05 10.83
C GLU A 576 -28.64 -28.08 9.77
N ILE A 577 -28.10 -26.90 9.43
CA ILE A 577 -27.09 -26.73 8.38
C ILE A 577 -25.68 -26.75 8.97
N HIS A 578 -24.84 -27.63 8.43
CA HIS A 578 -23.42 -27.76 8.77
C HIS A 578 -22.55 -27.72 7.51
N GLY A 579 -21.23 -27.55 7.68
CA GLY A 579 -20.25 -27.60 6.57
C GLY A 579 -19.94 -26.25 5.93
N LEU A 580 -20.56 -25.16 6.38
CA LEU A 580 -20.21 -23.79 5.98
C LEU A 580 -19.01 -23.27 6.77
N ALA A 581 -18.17 -22.45 6.12
CA ALA A 581 -17.04 -21.79 6.77
C ALA A 581 -17.51 -20.71 7.77
N ASP A 582 -18.52 -19.93 7.40
CA ASP A 582 -19.26 -19.06 8.31
C ASP A 582 -20.58 -19.75 8.68
N LYS A 583 -20.86 -19.88 9.97
CA LYS A 583 -22.08 -20.55 10.48
C LYS A 583 -23.37 -19.80 10.11
N THR A 584 -23.28 -18.55 9.69
CA THR A 584 -24.44 -17.67 9.49
C THR A 584 -24.81 -17.45 8.02
N LYS A 585 -23.86 -17.59 7.09
CA LYS A 585 -24.07 -17.29 5.67
C LYS A 585 -23.06 -17.98 4.77
N PHE A 586 -23.41 -18.07 3.49
CA PHE A 586 -22.48 -18.45 2.43
C PHE A 586 -21.48 -17.32 2.19
N LEU A 587 -20.21 -17.68 1.95
CA LEU A 587 -19.16 -16.73 1.55
C LEU A 587 -19.16 -16.51 0.03
N SER A 588 -19.58 -17.53 -0.72
CA SER A 588 -19.69 -17.48 -2.18
C SER A 588 -20.95 -16.76 -2.65
N SER A 589 -20.89 -16.15 -3.84
CA SER A 589 -22.05 -15.51 -4.47
C SER A 589 -21.90 -15.43 -5.99
N LEU A 590 -23.03 -15.42 -6.71
CA LEU A 590 -23.09 -15.16 -8.16
C LEU A 590 -23.26 -13.66 -8.44
N SER A 591 -22.41 -12.84 -7.82
CA SER A 591 -22.55 -11.38 -7.89
C SER A 591 -22.43 -10.83 -9.31
N SER A 592 -21.60 -11.45 -10.16
CA SER A 592 -21.37 -11.00 -11.53
C SER A 592 -22.52 -11.35 -12.45
N TYR A 593 -23.05 -12.58 -12.30
CA TYR A 593 -24.26 -13.02 -12.99
C TYR A 593 -25.39 -12.01 -12.80
N ARG A 594 -25.64 -11.57 -11.56
CA ARG A 594 -26.74 -10.66 -11.26
C ARG A 594 -26.55 -9.26 -11.82
N LYS A 595 -25.31 -8.76 -11.84
CA LYS A 595 -25.00 -7.46 -12.46
C LYS A 595 -25.22 -7.53 -13.97
N LEU A 596 -24.72 -8.57 -14.63
CA LEU A 596 -24.85 -8.76 -16.08
C LEU A 596 -26.29 -9.06 -16.50
N ALA A 597 -27.03 -9.84 -15.71
CA ALA A 597 -28.43 -10.15 -15.96
C ALA A 597 -29.33 -8.90 -15.94
N LYS A 598 -28.99 -7.87 -15.16
CA LYS A 598 -29.69 -6.58 -15.21
C LYS A 598 -29.46 -5.81 -16.52
N ILE A 599 -28.33 -6.04 -17.19
CA ILE A 599 -27.91 -5.34 -18.41
C ILE A 599 -28.41 -6.07 -19.65
N PHE A 600 -28.25 -7.40 -19.69
CA PHE A 600 -28.50 -8.24 -20.86
C PHE A 600 -29.78 -9.07 -20.76
N GLY A 601 -30.37 -9.19 -19.57
CA GLY A 601 -31.44 -10.15 -19.28
C GLY A 601 -30.91 -11.53 -18.87
N ASN A 602 -31.75 -12.32 -18.19
CA ASN A 602 -31.36 -13.65 -17.71
C ASN A 602 -31.08 -14.62 -18.87
N ASP A 603 -31.93 -14.63 -19.89
CA ASP A 603 -31.85 -15.57 -21.01
C ASP A 603 -30.53 -15.42 -21.80
N PHE A 604 -30.04 -14.19 -21.93
CA PHE A 604 -28.77 -13.91 -22.59
C PHE A 604 -27.57 -14.44 -21.79
N VAL A 605 -27.60 -14.29 -20.47
CA VAL A 605 -26.50 -14.70 -19.58
C VAL A 605 -26.47 -16.21 -19.37
N ASP A 606 -27.64 -16.87 -19.42
CA ASP A 606 -27.77 -18.31 -19.27
C ASP A 606 -27.44 -19.10 -20.56
N ASP A 607 -27.36 -18.44 -21.73
CA ASP A 607 -26.94 -19.08 -22.98
C ASP A 607 -25.43 -19.39 -22.99
N SER A 608 -25.10 -20.66 -23.18
CA SER A 608 -23.71 -21.14 -23.23
C SER A 608 -22.91 -20.54 -24.38
N LYS A 609 -23.55 -20.10 -25.47
CA LYS A 609 -22.89 -19.43 -26.60
C LYS A 609 -22.30 -18.07 -26.21
N ASN A 610 -22.94 -17.37 -25.27
CA ASN A 610 -22.53 -16.04 -24.84
C ASN A 610 -21.50 -16.08 -23.71
N LEU A 611 -21.25 -17.24 -23.10
CA LEU A 611 -20.33 -17.38 -21.97
C LEU A 611 -18.94 -16.81 -22.28
N LYS A 612 -18.38 -17.10 -23.46
CA LYS A 612 -17.06 -16.59 -23.86
C LYS A 612 -17.04 -15.06 -23.91
N GLN A 613 -18.07 -14.45 -24.50
CA GLN A 613 -18.20 -12.99 -24.57
C GLN A 613 -18.32 -12.37 -23.18
N LEU A 614 -19.10 -12.98 -22.28
CA LEU A 614 -19.29 -12.49 -20.92
C LEU A 614 -18.02 -12.61 -20.07
N GLU A 615 -17.27 -13.71 -20.22
CA GLU A 615 -15.96 -13.88 -19.59
C GLU A 615 -14.95 -12.83 -20.08
N GLU A 616 -14.90 -12.54 -21.38
CA GLU A 616 -14.03 -11.50 -21.94
C GLU A 616 -14.38 -10.10 -21.40
N VAL A 617 -15.67 -9.77 -21.25
CA VAL A 617 -16.10 -8.48 -20.66
C VAL A 617 -15.70 -8.38 -19.19
N ILE A 618 -15.92 -9.44 -18.41
CA ILE A 618 -15.51 -9.47 -16.99
C ILE A 618 -14.00 -9.35 -16.88
N GLU A 619 -13.24 -10.01 -17.77
CA GLU A 619 -11.80 -9.85 -17.85
C GLU A 619 -11.45 -8.39 -18.12
N TRP A 620 -12.03 -7.73 -19.13
CA TRP A 620 -11.77 -6.31 -19.40
C TRP A 620 -12.13 -5.40 -18.21
N GLN A 621 -13.27 -5.62 -17.55
CA GLN A 621 -13.69 -4.88 -16.35
C GLN A 621 -12.78 -5.13 -15.14
N THR A 622 -12.02 -6.22 -15.14
CA THR A 622 -11.00 -6.54 -14.14
C THR A 622 -9.63 -5.96 -14.51
N VAL A 623 -9.32 -5.92 -15.80
CA VAL A 623 -8.04 -5.51 -16.40
C VAL A 623 -7.90 -3.98 -16.44
N PHE A 624 -8.92 -3.26 -16.93
CA PHE A 624 -8.82 -1.83 -17.18
C PHE A 624 -9.24 -1.02 -15.95
N GLU A 625 -8.28 -0.34 -15.32
CA GLU A 625 -8.59 0.64 -14.25
C GLU A 625 -9.13 1.96 -14.82
N ASP A 626 -8.68 2.35 -16.02
CA ASP A 626 -9.10 3.59 -16.68
C ASP A 626 -10.45 3.39 -17.40
N ARG A 627 -11.50 4.03 -16.88
CA ARG A 627 -12.85 3.98 -17.44
C ARG A 627 -12.92 4.45 -18.90
N GLN A 628 -12.06 5.38 -19.31
CA GLN A 628 -12.05 5.87 -20.69
C GLN A 628 -11.50 4.80 -21.65
N ILE A 629 -10.46 4.09 -21.24
CA ILE A 629 -9.90 2.98 -22.03
C ILE A 629 -10.89 1.82 -22.08
N LEU A 630 -11.54 1.48 -20.96
CA LEU A 630 -12.56 0.44 -20.95
C LEU A 630 -13.72 0.77 -21.92
N LYS A 631 -14.20 2.03 -21.92
CA LYS A 631 -15.21 2.49 -22.89
C LYS A 631 -14.71 2.37 -24.32
N LEU A 632 -13.46 2.75 -24.59
CA LEU A 632 -12.86 2.63 -25.93
C LEU A 632 -12.81 1.16 -26.38
N LYS A 633 -12.35 0.26 -25.50
CA LYS A 633 -12.28 -1.18 -25.76
C LYS A 633 -13.66 -1.78 -26.07
N LEU A 634 -14.65 -1.44 -25.24
CA LEU A 634 -16.03 -1.89 -25.42
C LEU A 634 -16.62 -1.36 -26.74
N LYS A 635 -16.37 -0.10 -27.11
CA LYS A 635 -16.77 0.46 -28.41
C LYS A 635 -16.09 -0.24 -29.59
N ASN A 636 -14.79 -0.48 -29.50
CA ASN A 636 -14.00 -1.13 -30.54
C ASN A 636 -14.44 -2.59 -30.78
N SER A 637 -14.99 -3.25 -29.76
CA SER A 637 -15.51 -4.62 -29.89
C SER A 637 -16.73 -4.71 -30.83
N LYS A 638 -17.51 -3.62 -30.98
CA LYS A 638 -18.78 -3.56 -31.73
C LYS A 638 -19.86 -4.56 -31.28
N LEU A 639 -19.72 -5.13 -30.07
CA LEU A 639 -20.65 -6.13 -29.52
C LEU A 639 -21.75 -5.53 -28.62
N TYR A 640 -21.64 -4.25 -28.25
CA TYR A 640 -22.48 -3.62 -27.23
C TYR A 640 -23.10 -2.31 -27.74
N THR A 641 -24.32 -2.02 -27.30
CA THR A 641 -24.96 -0.71 -27.53
C THR A 641 -24.34 0.38 -26.65
N ASP A 642 -24.48 1.66 -27.01
CA ASP A 642 -23.92 2.77 -26.23
C ASP A 642 -24.44 2.82 -24.78
N ASP A 643 -25.68 2.41 -24.54
CA ASP A 643 -26.24 2.33 -23.19
C ASP A 643 -25.61 1.20 -22.37
N GLN A 644 -25.48 0.01 -22.96
CA GLN A 644 -24.76 -1.12 -22.34
C GLN A 644 -23.30 -0.74 -22.06
N ILE A 645 -22.63 -0.02 -22.96
CA ILE A 645 -21.24 0.44 -22.76
C ILE A 645 -21.14 1.37 -21.55
N LYS A 646 -22.10 2.28 -21.36
CA LYS A 646 -22.13 3.15 -20.16
C LYS A 646 -22.30 2.33 -18.88
N GLN A 647 -23.22 1.38 -18.87
CA GLN A 647 -23.49 0.53 -17.70
C GLN A 647 -22.32 -0.41 -17.40
N LEU A 648 -21.72 -1.04 -18.41
CA LEU A 648 -20.57 -1.91 -18.27
C LEU A 648 -19.31 -1.15 -17.82
N ALA A 649 -19.09 0.07 -18.34
CA ALA A 649 -17.96 0.88 -17.92
C ALA A 649 -18.08 1.42 -16.48
N ALA A 650 -19.30 1.40 -15.90
CA ALA A 650 -19.51 1.72 -14.50
C ALA A 650 -19.17 0.54 -13.57
N ILE A 651 -19.28 -0.70 -14.06
CA ILE A 651 -18.95 -1.89 -13.28
C ILE A 651 -17.45 -2.14 -13.31
N ARG A 652 -16.83 -2.14 -12.14
CA ARG A 652 -15.43 -2.53 -11.93
C ARG A 652 -15.36 -3.83 -11.14
N TYR A 653 -14.50 -4.74 -11.58
CA TYR A 653 -14.16 -5.96 -10.85
C TYR A 653 -12.70 -5.93 -10.44
N GLN A 654 -12.36 -6.66 -9.38
CA GLN A 654 -10.99 -6.70 -8.88
C GLN A 654 -10.62 -8.04 -8.31
N GLY A 655 -9.33 -8.32 -8.41
CA GLY A 655 -8.76 -9.55 -7.88
C GLY A 655 -8.93 -10.73 -8.83
N TRP A 656 -7.97 -11.63 -8.70
CA TRP A 656 -7.84 -12.82 -9.50
C TRP A 656 -8.16 -14.04 -8.65
N GLY A 657 -8.73 -15.07 -9.28
CA GLY A 657 -8.97 -16.37 -8.68
C GLY A 657 -7.67 -17.15 -8.47
N ARG A 658 -7.80 -18.41 -8.05
CA ARG A 658 -6.66 -19.33 -7.86
C ARG A 658 -6.50 -20.37 -8.97
N PHE A 659 -7.51 -20.48 -9.83
CA PHE A 659 -7.65 -21.52 -10.84
C PHE A 659 -7.88 -20.89 -12.21
N SER A 660 -7.32 -21.53 -13.22
CA SER A 660 -7.44 -21.20 -14.63
C SER A 660 -8.74 -21.75 -15.22
N ASN A 661 -9.13 -21.19 -16.37
CA ASN A 661 -10.21 -21.76 -17.17
C ASN A 661 -9.88 -23.20 -17.60
N LYS A 662 -8.61 -23.43 -17.96
CA LYS A 662 -8.14 -24.73 -18.45
C LYS A 662 -8.34 -25.85 -17.42
N LEU A 663 -7.98 -25.60 -16.16
CA LEU A 663 -8.20 -26.54 -15.08
C LEU A 663 -9.69 -26.84 -14.87
N LEU A 664 -10.52 -25.81 -14.81
CA LEU A 664 -11.93 -25.95 -14.41
C LEU A 664 -12.82 -26.53 -15.52
N THR A 665 -12.57 -26.19 -16.79
CA THR A 665 -13.49 -26.50 -17.90
C THR A 665 -12.88 -27.29 -19.05
N GLN A 666 -11.56 -27.31 -19.22
CA GLN A 666 -10.91 -27.88 -20.41
C GLN A 666 -10.20 -29.22 -20.16
N LEU A 667 -9.88 -29.56 -18.90
CA LEU A 667 -9.49 -30.92 -18.57
C LEU A 667 -10.74 -31.80 -18.59
N LEU A 668 -10.77 -32.76 -19.50
CA LEU A 668 -11.92 -33.62 -19.76
C LEU A 668 -11.61 -35.07 -19.38
N VAL A 669 -12.63 -35.74 -18.86
CA VAL A 669 -12.59 -37.17 -18.55
C VAL A 669 -13.83 -37.84 -19.11
N GLU A 670 -13.64 -38.99 -19.74
CA GLU A 670 -14.76 -39.78 -20.26
C GLU A 670 -15.29 -40.66 -19.12
N THR A 671 -16.47 -40.32 -18.60
CA THR A 671 -17.09 -41.07 -17.51
C THR A 671 -18.60 -41.01 -17.62
N LYS A 672 -19.28 -42.02 -17.09
CA LYS A 672 -20.72 -42.02 -16.91
C LYS A 672 -21.07 -41.35 -15.57
N VAL A 673 -21.98 -40.37 -15.61
CA VAL A 673 -22.46 -39.64 -14.43
C VAL A 673 -23.98 -39.61 -14.45
N ASN A 674 -24.58 -39.51 -13.25
CA ASN A 674 -26.01 -39.38 -12.95
C ASN A 674 -27.01 -39.41 -14.15
N GLY A 675 -27.57 -40.58 -14.47
CA GLY A 675 -28.63 -40.72 -15.49
C GLY A 675 -28.16 -40.83 -16.95
N GLU A 676 -26.85 -40.73 -17.24
CA GLU A 676 -26.34 -40.88 -18.61
C GLU A 676 -26.33 -42.34 -19.07
N HIS A 677 -26.79 -42.60 -20.29
CA HIS A 677 -26.80 -43.94 -20.86
C HIS A 677 -25.41 -44.37 -21.37
N MET A 678 -24.64 -43.44 -21.94
CA MET A 678 -23.28 -43.65 -22.47
C MET A 678 -22.26 -42.74 -21.76
N PRO A 679 -20.98 -43.13 -21.68
CA PRO A 679 -19.92 -42.24 -21.20
C PRO A 679 -19.85 -40.98 -22.05
N SER A 680 -19.63 -39.83 -21.40
CA SER A 680 -19.42 -38.56 -22.08
C SER A 680 -18.28 -37.78 -21.43
N ASN A 681 -17.80 -36.74 -22.14
CA ASN A 681 -16.70 -35.92 -21.66
C ASN A 681 -17.18 -34.93 -20.61
N HIS A 682 -16.65 -35.04 -19.40
CA HIS A 682 -16.97 -34.15 -18.28
C HIS A 682 -15.76 -33.36 -17.84
N SER A 683 -15.93 -32.05 -17.61
CA SER A 683 -14.95 -31.22 -16.93
C SER A 683 -15.05 -31.36 -15.40
N ILE A 684 -14.08 -30.80 -14.67
CA ILE A 684 -14.13 -30.73 -13.21
C ILE A 684 -15.42 -30.00 -12.76
N LEU A 685 -15.78 -28.90 -13.43
CA LEU A 685 -16.97 -28.13 -13.08
C LEU A 685 -18.28 -28.90 -13.37
N ASP A 686 -18.30 -29.71 -14.43
CA ASP A 686 -19.46 -30.57 -14.77
C ASP A 686 -19.63 -31.67 -13.72
N LEU A 687 -18.54 -32.31 -13.29
CA LEU A 687 -18.57 -33.28 -12.21
C LEU A 687 -19.01 -32.65 -10.89
N MET A 688 -18.55 -31.45 -10.56
CA MET A 688 -19.03 -30.72 -9.38
C MET A 688 -20.53 -30.39 -9.47
N TRP A 689 -21.06 -30.16 -10.67
CA TRP A 689 -22.48 -29.90 -10.90
C TRP A 689 -23.34 -31.16 -10.81
N GLN A 690 -22.85 -32.28 -11.35
CA GLN A 690 -23.62 -33.54 -11.48
C GLN A 690 -23.41 -34.53 -10.34
N THR A 691 -22.39 -34.35 -9.50
CA THR A 691 -22.08 -35.23 -8.35
C THR A 691 -22.20 -34.51 -7.01
N LYS A 692 -21.99 -35.24 -5.90
CA LYS A 692 -21.93 -34.68 -4.54
C LYS A 692 -20.49 -34.36 -4.10
N SER A 693 -19.51 -34.54 -4.99
CA SER A 693 -18.09 -34.42 -4.66
C SER A 693 -17.61 -32.98 -4.77
N ASN A 694 -16.79 -32.54 -3.82
CA ASN A 694 -16.14 -31.24 -3.92
C ASN A 694 -14.91 -31.32 -4.85
N PHE A 695 -14.31 -30.17 -5.14
CA PHE A 695 -13.15 -30.07 -6.04
C PHE A 695 -11.96 -30.96 -5.64
N MET A 696 -11.62 -31.00 -4.35
CA MET A 696 -10.50 -31.81 -3.84
C MET A 696 -10.77 -33.30 -3.94
N GLU A 697 -12.03 -33.71 -3.75
CA GLU A 697 -12.46 -35.10 -3.92
C GLU A 697 -12.35 -35.51 -5.38
N ILE A 698 -12.85 -34.69 -6.32
CA ILE A 698 -12.78 -34.98 -7.76
C ILE A 698 -11.34 -35.12 -8.26
N ILE A 699 -10.43 -34.24 -7.81
CA ILE A 699 -9.02 -34.31 -8.24
C ILE A 699 -8.33 -35.59 -7.77
N ARG A 700 -8.60 -36.03 -6.54
CA ARG A 700 -7.92 -37.18 -5.90
C ARG A 700 -8.58 -38.52 -6.21
N GLU A 701 -9.74 -38.52 -6.86
CA GLU A 701 -10.46 -39.73 -7.17
C GLU A 701 -9.83 -40.40 -8.39
N ASP A 702 -9.21 -41.57 -8.18
CA ASP A 702 -8.46 -42.31 -9.20
C ASP A 702 -9.29 -42.59 -10.46
N LYS A 703 -10.62 -42.72 -10.30
CA LYS A 703 -11.58 -42.91 -11.41
C LYS A 703 -11.47 -41.82 -12.48
N TYR A 704 -11.21 -40.57 -12.09
CA TYR A 704 -11.19 -39.44 -13.02
C TYR A 704 -9.78 -39.13 -13.54
N ASN A 705 -8.71 -39.68 -12.95
CA ASN A 705 -7.34 -39.53 -13.45
C ASN A 705 -6.84 -38.06 -13.61
N PHE A 706 -7.51 -37.07 -13.01
CA PHE A 706 -7.11 -35.65 -13.09
C PHE A 706 -5.74 -35.39 -12.48
N GLU A 707 -5.40 -36.06 -11.37
CA GLU A 707 -4.09 -35.90 -10.73
C GLU A 707 -2.94 -36.29 -11.68
N LYS A 708 -3.13 -37.32 -12.50
CA LYS A 708 -2.14 -37.71 -13.51
C LYS A 708 -2.07 -36.69 -14.64
N GLN A 709 -3.21 -36.24 -15.17
CA GLN A 709 -3.25 -35.21 -16.22
C GLN A 709 -2.53 -33.92 -15.77
N ILE A 710 -2.73 -33.49 -14.52
CA ILE A 710 -2.06 -32.32 -13.92
C ILE A 710 -0.55 -32.55 -13.82
N LYS A 711 -0.12 -33.75 -13.35
CA LYS A 711 1.30 -34.09 -13.27
C LYS A 711 1.95 -34.11 -14.66
N ASP A 712 1.33 -34.76 -15.63
CA ASP A 712 1.85 -34.87 -16.99
C ASP A 712 1.95 -33.48 -17.66
N TYR A 713 0.95 -32.62 -17.43
CA TYR A 713 0.98 -31.22 -17.88
C TYR A 713 2.19 -30.45 -17.34
N ASN A 714 2.41 -30.51 -16.02
CA ASN A 714 3.49 -29.80 -15.36
C ASN A 714 4.88 -30.38 -15.69
N VAL A 715 4.97 -31.70 -15.87
CA VAL A 715 6.22 -32.36 -16.28
C VAL A 715 6.58 -31.98 -17.71
N GLY A 716 5.59 -31.91 -18.61
CA GLY A 716 5.77 -31.42 -19.98
C GLY A 716 6.31 -29.99 -20.02
N ASP A 717 5.75 -29.07 -19.23
CA ASP A 717 6.22 -27.67 -19.15
C ASP A 717 7.60 -27.51 -18.48
N ALA A 718 7.97 -28.43 -17.58
CA ALA A 718 9.25 -28.41 -16.88
C ALA A 718 10.40 -29.10 -17.62
N ALA A 719 10.12 -29.95 -18.62
CA ALA A 719 11.12 -30.75 -19.33
C ALA A 719 12.19 -29.89 -20.03
N ASP A 720 11.80 -28.70 -20.51
CA ASP A 720 12.67 -27.77 -21.24
C ASP A 720 13.31 -26.68 -20.34
N LYS A 721 12.91 -26.57 -19.06
CA LYS A 721 13.37 -25.51 -18.15
C LYS A 721 14.61 -25.92 -17.37
N LYS A 722 15.52 -24.98 -17.13
CA LYS A 722 16.70 -25.24 -16.28
C LYS A 722 16.28 -25.29 -14.81
N PRO A 723 16.96 -26.09 -13.95
CA PRO A 723 16.64 -26.16 -12.51
C PRO A 723 16.64 -24.81 -11.78
N LEU A 724 17.48 -23.86 -12.22
CA LEU A 724 17.51 -22.51 -11.66
C LEU A 724 16.24 -21.72 -11.97
N ASP A 725 15.65 -21.90 -13.15
CA ASP A 725 14.45 -21.20 -13.57
C ASP A 725 13.24 -21.67 -12.75
N LEU A 726 13.15 -22.97 -12.48
CA LEU A 726 12.16 -23.55 -11.57
C LEU A 726 12.26 -22.95 -10.16
N VAL A 727 13.48 -22.79 -9.62
CA VAL A 727 13.68 -22.14 -8.30
C VAL A 727 13.28 -20.66 -8.33
N ASN A 728 13.54 -19.97 -9.45
CA ASN A 728 13.15 -18.57 -9.61
C ASN A 728 11.62 -18.39 -9.68
N GLU A 729 10.89 -19.36 -10.24
CA GLU A 729 9.42 -19.36 -10.32
C GLU A 729 8.73 -19.63 -8.98
N LEU A 730 9.40 -20.30 -8.02
CA LEU A 730 8.81 -20.61 -6.71
C LEU A 730 8.34 -19.34 -5.96
N PRO A 731 7.21 -19.36 -5.25
CA PRO A 731 6.85 -18.27 -4.35
C PRO A 731 7.76 -18.27 -3.11
N GLY A 732 8.30 -17.12 -2.72
CA GLY A 732 9.12 -17.02 -1.50
C GLY A 732 10.16 -15.90 -1.53
N SER A 733 10.86 -15.70 -0.40
CA SER A 733 11.92 -14.69 -0.29
C SER A 733 13.11 -15.07 -1.19
N PRO A 734 13.80 -14.09 -1.81
CA PRO A 734 15.02 -14.37 -2.58
C PRO A 734 16.10 -15.09 -1.76
N ALA A 735 16.15 -14.84 -0.44
CA ALA A 735 17.07 -15.49 0.48
C ALA A 735 16.81 -17.00 0.56
N LEU A 736 15.55 -17.40 0.72
CA LEU A 736 15.15 -18.81 0.73
C LEU A 736 15.43 -19.47 -0.62
N LYS A 737 15.11 -18.79 -1.74
CA LYS A 737 15.40 -19.30 -3.10
C LYS A 737 16.88 -19.57 -3.31
N ARG A 738 17.76 -18.68 -2.81
CA ARG A 738 19.21 -18.88 -2.85
C ARG A 738 19.62 -20.11 -2.04
N GLY A 739 19.05 -20.31 -0.85
CA GLY A 739 19.26 -21.51 -0.04
C GLY A 739 18.86 -22.78 -0.78
N ILE A 740 17.66 -22.82 -1.37
CA ILE A 740 17.16 -23.95 -2.18
C ILE A 740 18.11 -24.24 -3.35
N TRP A 741 18.53 -23.21 -4.09
CA TRP A 741 19.47 -23.38 -5.20
C TRP A 741 20.80 -23.97 -4.74
N GLN A 742 21.37 -23.46 -3.64
CA GLN A 742 22.62 -24.01 -3.10
C GLN A 742 22.46 -25.45 -2.63
N ALA A 743 21.32 -25.81 -2.03
CA ALA A 743 21.01 -27.18 -1.65
C ALA A 743 20.96 -28.13 -2.85
N ILE A 744 20.31 -27.72 -3.95
CA ILE A 744 20.28 -28.50 -5.21
C ILE A 744 21.70 -28.71 -5.75
N VAL A 745 22.52 -27.66 -5.79
CA VAL A 745 23.92 -27.75 -6.25
C VAL A 745 24.72 -28.71 -5.38
N ILE A 746 24.57 -28.66 -4.05
CA ILE A 746 25.24 -29.57 -3.11
C ILE A 746 24.83 -31.02 -3.38
N VAL A 747 23.54 -31.31 -3.53
CA VAL A 747 23.05 -32.67 -3.82
C VAL A 747 23.61 -33.18 -5.15
N GLN A 748 23.64 -32.33 -6.18
CA GLN A 748 24.21 -32.68 -7.49
C GLN A 748 25.72 -32.98 -7.39
N GLU A 749 26.46 -32.17 -6.64
CA GLU A 749 27.90 -32.37 -6.43
C GLU A 749 28.19 -33.65 -5.65
N LEU A 750 27.43 -33.92 -4.57
CA LEU A 750 27.55 -35.13 -3.76
C LEU A 750 27.20 -36.38 -4.58
N SER A 751 26.12 -36.35 -5.35
CA SER A 751 25.72 -37.46 -6.22
C SER A 751 26.78 -37.74 -7.28
N LYS A 752 27.36 -36.69 -7.89
CA LYS A 752 28.47 -36.82 -8.85
C LYS A 752 29.73 -37.37 -8.19
N PHE A 753 30.04 -36.93 -6.97
CA PHE A 753 31.19 -37.41 -6.20
C PHE A 753 31.06 -38.89 -5.81
N MET A 754 29.84 -39.31 -5.45
CA MET A 754 29.48 -40.70 -5.11
C MET A 754 29.29 -41.58 -6.35
N LYS A 755 29.05 -40.99 -7.53
CA LYS A 755 28.84 -41.66 -8.82
C LYS A 755 27.50 -42.41 -8.96
N HIS A 756 26.58 -42.23 -8.02
CA HIS A 756 25.19 -42.68 -8.10
C HIS A 756 24.28 -41.78 -7.24
N ALA A 757 22.97 -41.93 -7.36
CA ALA A 757 22.00 -41.16 -6.58
C ALA A 757 21.94 -41.63 -5.10
N PRO A 758 21.62 -40.72 -4.14
CA PRO A 758 21.36 -41.10 -2.75
C PRO A 758 20.07 -41.93 -2.63
N GLU A 759 19.94 -42.71 -1.56
CA GLU A 759 18.70 -43.43 -1.26
C GLU A 759 17.66 -42.49 -0.63
N HIS A 760 18.09 -41.65 0.32
CA HIS A 760 17.23 -40.67 0.99
C HIS A 760 17.88 -39.28 1.07
N ILE A 761 17.03 -38.25 1.00
CA ILE A 761 17.40 -36.85 1.23
C ILE A 761 16.49 -36.29 2.33
N PHE A 762 17.09 -35.98 3.48
CA PHE A 762 16.42 -35.33 4.61
C PHE A 762 16.62 -33.81 4.51
N ILE A 763 15.53 -33.05 4.56
CA ILE A 763 15.56 -31.59 4.37
C ILE A 763 14.94 -30.91 5.58
N GLU A 764 15.72 -30.04 6.20
CA GLU A 764 15.28 -29.08 7.21
C GLU A 764 15.42 -27.66 6.65
N PHE A 765 14.44 -26.81 6.94
CA PHE A 765 14.52 -25.39 6.63
C PHE A 765 14.61 -24.62 7.95
N THR A 766 15.68 -23.84 8.10
CA THR A 766 15.77 -22.90 9.20
C THR A 766 14.67 -21.85 9.01
N ARG A 767 13.71 -21.84 9.93
CA ARG A 767 12.84 -20.68 10.08
C ARG A 767 13.75 -19.60 10.66
N GLU A 768 14.01 -18.54 9.90
CA GLU A 768 14.33 -17.28 10.55
C GLU A 768 13.12 -16.97 11.42
N ASP A 769 13.22 -17.28 12.71
CA ASP A 769 12.60 -16.45 13.72
C ASP A 769 13.17 -15.07 13.43
N GLN A 770 12.50 -14.30 12.57
CA GLN A 770 12.73 -12.88 12.56
C GLN A 770 12.65 -12.51 14.02
N ASP A 771 13.78 -12.06 14.59
CA ASP A 771 13.75 -11.25 15.79
C ASP A 771 12.59 -10.30 15.51
N SER A 772 11.55 -10.38 16.33
CA SER A 772 10.38 -9.55 16.16
C SER A 772 10.76 -8.13 16.57
N GLY A 773 11.73 -7.57 15.86
CA GLY A 773 12.16 -6.19 15.91
C GLY A 773 10.91 -5.38 15.79
N ILE A 774 10.79 -4.44 16.73
CA ILE A 774 9.58 -3.68 16.98
C ILE A 774 9.17 -2.99 15.67
N THR A 775 8.21 -3.56 14.95
CA THR A 775 7.44 -2.76 13.99
C THR A 775 6.72 -1.71 14.83
N LYS A 776 6.86 -0.43 14.47
CA LYS A 776 6.19 0.73 15.12
C LYS A 776 4.71 0.42 15.47
N SER A 777 4.06 -0.45 14.71
CA SER A 777 2.76 -1.08 14.99
C SER A 777 2.55 -1.61 16.42
N ARG A 778 3.47 -2.42 16.99
CA ARG A 778 3.28 -3.03 18.34
C ARG A 778 3.35 -2.01 19.48
N TYR A 779 4.31 -1.08 19.44
CA TYR A 779 4.36 0.04 20.38
C TYR A 779 3.10 0.90 20.27
N ASN A 780 2.66 1.20 19.05
CA ASN A 780 1.43 1.98 18.82
C ASN A 780 0.17 1.23 19.28
N GLN A 781 0.15 -0.11 19.21
CA GLN A 781 -0.93 -0.93 19.77
C GLN A 781 -0.93 -0.91 21.31
N LEU A 782 0.25 -0.99 21.95
CA LEU A 782 0.40 -0.86 23.40
C LEU A 782 0.00 0.56 23.86
N ASP A 783 0.50 1.60 23.21
CA ASP A 783 0.14 3.00 23.49
C ASP A 783 -1.36 3.24 23.30
N LYS A 784 -1.99 2.68 22.26
CA LYS A 784 -3.46 2.71 22.10
C LYS A 784 -4.19 1.99 23.24
N LYS A 785 -3.75 0.80 23.63
CA LYS A 785 -4.37 0.06 24.74
C LYS A 785 -4.19 0.81 26.08
N TYR A 786 -3.02 1.40 26.34
CA TYR A 786 -2.78 2.21 27.53
C TYR A 786 -3.56 3.53 27.52
N LYS A 787 -3.71 4.18 26.36
CA LYS A 787 -4.61 5.34 26.21
C LYS A 787 -6.06 4.95 26.47
N ASN A 788 -6.53 3.83 25.93
CA ASN A 788 -7.88 3.32 26.21
C ASN A 788 -8.07 2.98 27.70
N ILE A 789 -7.08 2.38 28.37
CA ILE A 789 -7.11 2.13 29.82
C ILE A 789 -7.09 3.45 30.59
N GLY A 790 -6.25 4.41 30.19
CA GLY A 790 -6.22 5.75 30.77
C GLY A 790 -7.56 6.48 30.64
N ASP A 791 -8.27 6.25 29.52
CA ASP A 791 -9.59 6.80 29.25
C ASP A 791 -10.67 6.13 30.10
N MET A 792 -10.59 4.81 30.31
CA MET A 792 -11.46 4.09 31.26
C MET A 792 -11.22 4.52 32.72
N VAL A 793 -10.00 4.95 33.06
CA VAL A 793 -9.62 5.39 34.41
C VAL A 793 -9.96 6.87 34.69
N ARG A 794 -10.30 7.67 33.67
CA ARG A 794 -10.66 9.09 33.86
C ARG A 794 -11.86 9.31 34.81
N ASN A 795 -12.75 8.32 34.92
CA ASN A 795 -13.97 8.33 35.74
C ASN A 795 -13.77 7.77 37.17
N LEU A 796 -12.56 7.39 37.58
CA LEU A 796 -12.27 6.88 38.93
C LEU A 796 -11.81 8.00 39.88
N ALA A 797 -12.08 7.80 41.18
CA ALA A 797 -11.81 8.75 42.25
C ALA A 797 -10.32 9.18 42.35
N PRO A 798 -10.01 10.42 42.80
CA PRO A 798 -8.66 11.00 42.74
C PRO A 798 -7.56 10.18 43.41
N LYS A 799 -7.90 9.47 44.51
CA LYS A 799 -6.94 8.60 45.24
C LYS A 799 -6.38 7.43 44.41
N LEU A 800 -7.09 6.98 43.37
CA LEU A 800 -6.64 5.92 42.45
C LEU A 800 -5.83 6.45 41.25
N LYS A 801 -5.87 7.75 40.98
CA LYS A 801 -5.09 8.38 39.89
C LYS A 801 -3.59 8.46 40.23
N ASN A 802 -3.25 8.68 41.51
CA ASN A 802 -1.86 8.82 41.96
C ASN A 802 -1.05 7.51 41.93
N THR A 803 -1.70 6.34 41.80
CA THR A 803 -1.03 5.03 41.77
C THR A 803 -0.61 4.57 40.37
N LEU A 804 -0.97 5.30 39.29
CA LEU A 804 -0.69 4.93 37.90
C LEU A 804 0.42 5.78 37.25
N TYR A 805 1.64 5.71 37.81
CA TYR A 805 2.85 6.35 37.26
C TYR A 805 3.46 5.58 36.07
N LEU A 806 2.63 5.13 35.12
CA LEU A 806 3.02 4.15 34.08
C LEU A 806 3.65 4.77 32.81
N LYS A 807 3.32 6.02 32.48
CA LYS A 807 3.76 6.65 31.23
C LYS A 807 5.25 7.05 31.23
N ALA A 808 5.77 7.45 32.39
CA ALA A 808 7.17 7.84 32.56
C ALA A 808 8.11 6.62 32.49
N GLN A 809 7.78 5.52 33.17
CA GLN A 809 8.61 4.31 33.20
C GLN A 809 8.70 3.58 31.84
N LEU A 810 7.65 3.65 31.01
CA LEU A 810 7.65 3.09 29.65
C LEU A 810 8.54 3.89 28.68
N LYS A 811 8.67 5.20 28.89
CA LYS A 811 9.53 6.07 28.08
C LYS A 811 11.01 5.81 28.37
N ASP A 812 11.33 5.56 29.63
CA ASP A 812 12.68 5.26 30.13
C ASP A 812 13.20 3.87 29.76
N LYS A 813 12.31 2.89 29.50
CA LYS A 813 12.68 1.50 29.21
C LYS A 813 12.28 1.00 27.82
N LYS A 814 12.10 1.92 26.87
CA LYS A 814 11.70 1.63 25.49
C LYS A 814 12.57 0.56 24.82
N ASP A 815 13.87 0.58 25.11
CA ASP A 815 14.85 -0.33 24.50
C ASP A 815 14.94 -1.70 25.23
N ALA A 816 14.39 -1.82 26.44
CA ALA A 816 14.43 -3.04 27.26
C ALA A 816 13.17 -3.94 27.12
N LEU A 817 12.21 -3.54 26.28
CA LEU A 817 10.97 -4.28 26.01
C LEU A 817 11.14 -5.48 25.06
N SER A 818 12.35 -5.70 24.53
CA SER A 818 12.74 -6.90 23.78
C SER A 818 12.71 -8.17 24.63
N ASN A 819 12.75 -8.05 25.96
CA ASN A 819 12.68 -9.17 26.87
C ASN A 819 11.24 -9.73 26.99
N GLU A 820 11.06 -10.99 26.60
CA GLU A 820 9.78 -11.72 26.58
C GLU A 820 9.04 -11.68 27.93
N ARG A 821 9.77 -11.64 29.06
CA ARG A 821 9.21 -11.57 30.41
C ARG A 821 8.61 -10.21 30.74
N LEU A 822 9.28 -9.13 30.32
CA LEU A 822 8.77 -7.76 30.47
C LEU A 822 7.54 -7.54 29.56
N CYS A 823 7.58 -8.07 28.33
CA CYS A 823 6.45 -8.00 27.39
C CYS A 823 5.20 -8.75 27.91
N CYS A 824 5.38 -9.99 28.41
CA CYS A 824 4.28 -10.78 28.98
C CYS A 824 3.66 -10.11 30.21
N THR A 825 4.46 -9.46 31.05
CA THR A 825 3.93 -8.74 32.21
C THR A 825 3.13 -7.51 31.77
N SER A 826 3.61 -6.71 30.81
CA SER A 826 2.86 -5.56 30.26
C SER A 826 1.52 -5.95 29.63
N TYR A 827 1.44 -7.11 28.96
CA TYR A 827 0.20 -7.60 28.34
C TYR A 827 -0.82 -8.16 29.34
N LYS A 828 -0.37 -8.75 30.47
CA LYS A 828 -1.22 -9.54 31.39
C LYS A 828 -1.65 -8.83 32.68
N TRP A 829 -1.45 -7.52 32.83
CA TRP A 829 -1.89 -6.77 34.03
C TRP A 829 -3.41 -6.83 34.33
N VAL A 830 -4.22 -7.46 33.46
CA VAL A 830 -5.66 -7.62 33.68
C VAL A 830 -6.09 -9.04 34.09
N LYS A 831 -5.28 -10.10 33.99
CA LYS A 831 -5.67 -11.44 34.53
C LYS A 831 -4.50 -12.45 34.48
N ALA A 832 -3.95 -12.77 35.65
CA ALA A 832 -3.40 -14.09 35.93
C ALA A 832 -4.39 -14.82 36.86
N TYR A 833 -4.32 -16.15 36.95
CA TYR A 833 -5.24 -17.03 37.71
C TYR A 833 -5.44 -16.69 39.21
N THR A 834 -4.78 -15.66 39.74
CA THR A 834 -5.00 -15.07 41.07
C THR A 834 -5.03 -13.55 40.98
N VAL A 835 -6.13 -12.94 41.47
CA VAL A 835 -6.46 -11.51 41.35
C VAL A 835 -5.69 -10.66 42.38
N LYS A 836 -4.41 -10.32 42.11
CA LYS A 836 -3.67 -9.27 42.85
C LYS A 836 -2.74 -8.45 41.92
N PRO A 837 -2.62 -7.11 42.09
CA PRO A 837 -1.69 -6.25 41.31
C PRO A 837 -0.23 -6.51 41.70
N ARG A 838 0.76 -6.39 40.77
CA ARG A 838 2.16 -6.84 41.02
C ARG A 838 3.25 -5.92 40.43
N LEU A 839 4.26 -5.53 41.22
CA LEU A 839 5.38 -4.65 40.84
C LEU A 839 6.39 -5.25 39.83
N ILE A 840 6.92 -4.39 38.94
CA ILE A 840 7.89 -4.70 37.85
C ILE A 840 9.26 -5.15 38.39
N SER A 841 9.62 -4.82 39.64
CA SER A 841 10.91 -5.19 40.25
C SER A 841 11.12 -6.71 40.46
N THR A 842 10.09 -7.54 40.26
CA THR A 842 10.12 -8.99 40.53
C THR A 842 10.11 -9.89 39.27
N VAL A 843 10.42 -9.33 38.10
CA VAL A 843 10.26 -10.01 36.80
C VAL A 843 11.30 -11.11 36.54
N TYR A 844 12.51 -11.00 37.08
CA TYR A 844 13.60 -11.95 36.79
C TYR A 844 13.52 -13.27 37.57
N SER A 845 12.77 -13.32 38.68
CA SER A 845 12.68 -14.49 39.57
C SER A 845 11.54 -15.47 39.24
N ARG A 846 10.92 -15.39 38.05
CA ARG A 846 9.65 -16.11 37.76
C ARG A 846 9.68 -16.95 36.48
N GLN A 847 8.98 -18.09 36.52
CA GLN A 847 8.78 -19.01 35.39
C GLN A 847 7.70 -18.52 34.40
N ILE A 848 7.97 -18.66 33.10
CA ILE A 848 6.98 -18.49 32.03
C ILE A 848 6.24 -19.83 31.84
N ILE A 849 4.90 -19.80 31.89
CA ILE A 849 4.06 -20.97 31.60
C ILE A 849 3.45 -20.79 30.20
N LYS A 850 3.75 -21.72 29.29
CA LYS A 850 3.10 -21.82 27.96
C LYS A 850 1.69 -22.39 28.13
N LEU A 851 0.70 -21.75 27.51
CA LEU A 851 -0.73 -22.11 27.61
C LEU A 851 -1.06 -23.49 27.03
N ILE A 852 -0.22 -24.02 26.15
CA ILE A 852 -0.21 -25.41 25.70
C ILE A 852 1.22 -25.90 25.90
N THR A 853 1.42 -26.94 26.70
CA THR A 853 2.74 -27.53 26.92
C THR A 853 3.26 -28.14 25.62
N SER A 854 4.57 -28.07 25.38
CA SER A 854 5.22 -28.54 24.15
C SER A 854 5.00 -30.01 23.81
N CYS A 855 4.44 -30.82 24.73
CA CYS A 855 4.08 -32.22 24.47
C CYS A 855 2.73 -32.42 23.75
N HIS A 856 1.92 -31.37 23.51
CA HIS A 856 0.55 -31.54 22.99
C HIS A 856 0.42 -31.52 21.45
N SER A 857 1.52 -31.47 20.68
CA SER A 857 1.45 -31.55 19.21
C SER A 857 1.37 -32.97 18.66
N HIS A 858 1.44 -34.01 19.49
CA HIS A 858 1.11 -35.38 19.11
C HIS A 858 0.27 -36.06 20.19
N ILE A 859 -0.73 -36.84 19.77
CA ILE A 859 -1.63 -37.70 20.57
C ILE A 859 -3.00 -37.06 20.89
N SER A 860 -3.97 -37.29 20.00
CA SER A 860 -5.40 -37.14 20.26
C SER A 860 -6.05 -38.53 20.31
N ARG A 861 -6.52 -38.95 21.51
CA ARG A 861 -7.76 -39.75 21.73
C ARG A 861 -8.05 -40.19 23.17
N THR A 862 -7.14 -40.07 24.14
CA THR A 862 -7.33 -40.72 25.47
C THR A 862 -7.79 -39.81 26.63
N ILE A 863 -8.10 -38.52 26.38
CA ILE A 863 -8.25 -37.52 27.47
C ILE A 863 -9.67 -37.40 28.06
N HIS A 864 -10.71 -37.89 27.38
CA HIS A 864 -12.09 -37.73 27.89
C HIS A 864 -12.40 -38.51 29.18
N LEU A 865 -11.66 -39.59 29.50
CA LEU A 865 -11.89 -40.34 30.74
C LEU A 865 -11.15 -39.78 31.98
N LYS A 866 -10.01 -39.09 31.83
CA LYS A 866 -9.19 -38.64 32.98
C LYS A 866 -9.66 -37.34 33.63
N ILE A 867 -10.35 -36.46 32.91
CA ILE A 867 -10.84 -35.18 33.46
C ILE A 867 -11.98 -35.38 34.47
N ARG A 868 -12.77 -36.46 34.34
CA ARG A 868 -13.87 -36.78 35.26
C ARG A 868 -13.42 -37.32 36.62
N LEU A 869 -12.22 -37.91 36.70
CA LEU A 869 -11.68 -38.47 37.96
C LEU A 869 -10.98 -37.38 38.80
N TRP A 870 -10.36 -36.39 38.18
CA TRP A 870 -9.60 -35.35 38.89
C TRP A 870 -10.50 -34.33 39.59
N SER A 871 -11.71 -34.08 39.09
CA SER A 871 -12.66 -33.14 39.73
C SER A 871 -13.28 -33.67 41.03
N LYS A 872 -13.21 -34.99 41.30
CA LYS A 872 -13.72 -35.60 42.54
C LYS A 872 -12.71 -35.59 43.70
N GLN A 873 -11.40 -35.57 43.43
CA GLN A 873 -10.37 -35.65 44.48
C GLN A 873 -9.96 -34.30 45.09
N VAL A 874 -10.25 -33.17 44.45
CA VAL A 874 -9.81 -31.85 44.94
C VAL A 874 -10.77 -31.26 46.00
N LYS A 875 -11.99 -31.82 46.17
CA LYS A 875 -12.95 -31.33 47.19
C LYS A 875 -12.69 -31.82 48.63
N THR A 876 -11.71 -32.68 48.88
CA THR A 876 -11.55 -33.34 50.20
C THR A 876 -10.24 -33.03 50.95
N LYS A 877 -9.39 -32.10 50.48
CA LYS A 877 -8.08 -31.83 51.12
C LYS A 877 -7.80 -30.38 51.51
N GLU A 878 -8.81 -29.54 51.65
CA GLU A 878 -8.70 -28.25 52.36
C GLU A 878 -9.19 -28.43 53.81
N ASN A 879 -8.37 -29.06 54.66
CA ASN A 879 -8.44 -28.93 56.13
C ASN A 879 -7.26 -29.69 56.74
N SER A 880 -6.10 -29.04 56.92
CA SER A 880 -5.23 -29.17 58.11
C SER A 880 -3.83 -28.56 57.90
N MET A 881 -3.48 -27.69 58.87
CA MET A 881 -2.18 -27.50 59.52
C MET A 881 -0.99 -26.79 58.83
N THR A 882 -0.85 -25.51 59.19
CA THR A 882 0.25 -24.82 59.91
C THR A 882 1.70 -25.34 60.05
N TYR A 883 2.62 -24.35 59.89
CA TYR A 883 3.90 -24.02 60.58
C TYR A 883 5.30 -24.54 60.13
N SER A 884 6.10 -23.56 59.64
CA SER A 884 7.49 -23.12 59.96
C SER A 884 8.72 -24.03 60.13
N TYR A 885 9.76 -23.68 59.34
CA TYR A 885 11.22 -23.50 59.62
C TYR A 885 12.02 -24.54 60.45
N GLN A 886 13.10 -25.12 59.89
CA GLN A 886 14.51 -24.68 60.02
C GLN A 886 15.53 -25.69 59.41
N THR A 887 16.55 -25.11 58.77
CA THR A 887 17.96 -25.52 58.49
C THR A 887 18.50 -26.92 58.84
N MET A 888 19.25 -27.51 57.89
CA MET A 888 20.58 -28.09 58.16
C MET A 888 21.41 -28.30 56.88
N SER A 889 22.73 -28.25 57.04
CA SER A 889 23.80 -27.92 56.09
C SER A 889 24.69 -29.11 55.68
N LEU A 890 25.59 -28.83 54.71
CA LEU A 890 26.91 -29.44 54.37
C LEU A 890 26.97 -30.25 53.05
N PRO A 891 28.13 -30.36 52.36
CA PRO A 891 29.27 -29.42 52.26
C PRO A 891 29.90 -29.26 50.84
N THR A 892 30.68 -28.17 50.73
CA THR A 892 31.97 -27.97 50.00
C THR A 892 32.77 -29.25 49.68
N THR A 893 33.59 -29.42 48.63
CA THR A 893 34.53 -28.55 47.88
C THR A 893 35.18 -29.41 46.78
N PHE A 894 35.61 -28.85 45.64
CA PHE A 894 37.02 -28.89 45.20
C PHE A 894 37.28 -27.92 44.03
N ASN A 895 38.45 -27.29 44.09
CA ASN A 895 38.83 -26.05 43.43
C ASN A 895 39.61 -26.27 42.11
N VAL A 896 39.45 -25.26 41.26
CA VAL A 896 40.23 -24.71 40.14
C VAL A 896 41.72 -25.09 40.03
N GLY A 897 42.19 -25.22 38.78
CA GLY A 897 43.54 -24.83 38.36
C GLY A 897 43.52 -24.22 36.95
N ASN A 898 43.84 -22.93 36.83
CA ASN A 898 44.20 -22.28 35.57
C ASN A 898 45.73 -22.30 35.43
N ASN A 899 46.19 -22.61 34.22
CA ASN A 899 47.29 -21.93 33.54
C ASN A 899 47.00 -21.95 32.03
#